data_AF-A0A7V4Q719-F1
#
_entry.id   AF-A0A7V4Q719-F1
#
_cell.length_a   1.000
_cell.length_b   1.000
_cell.length_c   1.000
_cell.angle_alpha   90.00
_cell.angle_beta   90.00
_cell.angle_gamma   90.00
#
_symmetry.space_group_name_H-M   'P 1'
#
loop_
_entity.id
_entity.type
_entity.pdbx_description
1 polymer ?
#
loop_
_entity_poly.entity_id
_entity_poly.type
_entity_poly.pdbx_seq_one_letter_code
_entity_poly.pdbx_strand_id
1 'polypeptide(L)'
;MGNYQVRLPSAADLQQARRTWETILAVPLDSNRTFYVAGQARETPVAWRQEIIDDPEHLDDACHRIVFEATARGDGRVTWESGIPLNVRTWFLPQVEHGDLPAHPEAFPAYLELLETGSTDRLPTTAPAALRSAALEQRTTLPRQVPPLLPDERELAGTVLGSKSPRSKKMRPVRLPTSISVTHGDISYALYPVCVGHYAGDTIVSAEKYLDRALGGRLQERVLLGLYPGKLNTCEVLLNPIKGAKPAGAIVIGLGQVGDLSPGSLETTFTQAVLKYALQVAECTDERFGALSGVPRSARITTLLVGTGAGGMTVRDSIEAILRSVAAASRIIGDQGLNSKVCIDAVEFMELWQDTAIQVAQDLERVLLDGSLTGSFSWQEQKVNHGEGGRRRIQYEDPPNWWRRLEIVHDRKYGELRFTALTDRARAERSLVSGQLQLADDLIRRTITDTSRDPKTAHALFEMLIPNRLKELSPDQDDLVMVVDEVSGGYPWELLEDRWSRGERPPAVATGMLRQLKTDVFREQPVSTFEDTVYVVGDPLVTGALADIFPPLEGARKEAVVVADFLQQSGFVVTSQIRSDPQSIMAGLHDSGYRILHLAGHGVHNHKFPLINSTATCQLCDQLLTPQPKVISGMVIGENAFLTPGDVEQMRRVPELVFINCCHLGNLERGPATEDRSRLAANIAAQFIQMGVKAVVAAGWAVDDAAAQTFAVSFYRHLLAGDNYGEAVRAAREETFNLHGTTNTWGAYQCYGDPAFRLRPRKQQANGARRRKYVLPAQAVTALQNLTCQIRTGSGTLDQLEEVLQQVKDADEEWLKVPEVSAALGLAYGELGVFGKAVAQLDQALRGEKAEFPLLVVEQRANFKTRWGVELVRSGKGTPDFQAAERLTKEAIADIQRLLEFTPDAETAERLALMGSAHKRLAWISQGEKRTDSLLKMAEYYRRAHEKRYDKKSNKLDAYPLLNWLSAEILCGWHGLKGKEQDASPNIREWCEEARAYAEAQDGIAPSFWNSVVIPECDLVQALADGTLSRQKESITTAYGQASTRGASPREFCSVLEQLEWLAEMMEGAAKLKGKQRQTAALREILAQLAPYVEGAC
;
A
#
# COMPACT_ATOMS: atom_id res chain seq x y z
N MET A 1 32.66 -53.57 27.24
CA MET A 1 33.58 -54.38 26.39
C MET A 1 32.99 -55.78 26.23
N GLY A 2 32.23 -56.01 25.16
CA GLY A 2 32.00 -57.35 24.64
C GLY A 2 33.00 -57.56 23.51
N ASN A 3 33.78 -58.64 23.55
CA ASN A 3 34.71 -59.02 22.48
C ASN A 3 33.92 -59.38 21.22
N TYR A 4 33.51 -58.37 20.45
CA TYR A 4 33.20 -58.57 19.04
C TYR A 4 34.53 -58.79 18.32
N GLN A 5 34.98 -60.04 18.27
CA GLN A 5 36.00 -60.42 17.30
C GLN A 5 35.37 -60.26 15.92
N VAL A 6 35.69 -59.15 15.25
CA VAL A 6 35.41 -58.98 13.83
C VAL A 6 36.18 -60.10 13.12
N ARG A 7 35.46 -61.12 12.66
CA ARG A 7 36.05 -62.24 11.94
C ARG A 7 36.50 -61.70 10.58
N LEU A 8 37.80 -61.44 10.45
CA LEU A 8 38.37 -61.04 9.16
C LEU A 8 38.15 -62.18 8.14
N PRO A 9 37.79 -61.85 6.89
CA PRO A 9 37.59 -62.85 5.86
C PRO A 9 38.87 -63.63 5.64
N SER A 10 38.77 -64.95 5.56
CA SER A 10 39.91 -65.82 5.22
C SER A 10 40.27 -65.69 3.74
N ALA A 11 41.47 -66.13 3.36
CA ALA A 11 41.85 -66.19 1.95
C ALA A 11 40.88 -67.03 1.11
N ALA A 12 40.29 -68.07 1.70
CA ALA A 12 39.26 -68.88 1.05
C ALA A 12 37.96 -68.09 0.83
N ASP A 13 37.54 -67.28 1.80
CA ASP A 13 36.36 -66.42 1.67
C ASP A 13 36.54 -65.38 0.55
N LEU A 14 37.73 -64.77 0.46
CA LEU A 14 38.05 -63.82 -0.62
C LEU A 14 38.14 -64.49 -2.00
N GLN A 15 38.71 -65.69 -2.09
CA GLN A 15 38.73 -66.46 -3.33
C GLN A 15 37.32 -66.88 -3.76
N GLN A 16 36.47 -67.28 -2.81
CA GLN A 16 35.09 -67.63 -3.09
C GLN A 16 34.29 -66.40 -3.55
N ALA A 17 34.44 -65.26 -2.87
CA ALA A 17 33.83 -63.99 -3.28
C ALA A 17 34.27 -63.58 -4.70
N ARG A 18 35.56 -63.72 -5.02
CA ARG A 18 36.09 -63.46 -6.36
C ARG A 18 35.46 -64.37 -7.41
N ARG A 19 35.37 -65.68 -7.18
CA ARG A 19 34.71 -66.63 -8.10
C ARG A 19 33.25 -66.29 -8.31
N THR A 20 32.53 -65.90 -7.24
CA THR A 20 31.13 -65.47 -7.34
C THR A 20 31.01 -64.22 -8.23
N TRP A 21 31.86 -63.21 -8.04
CA TRP A 21 31.88 -62.02 -8.90
C TRP A 21 32.25 -62.35 -10.35
N GLU A 22 33.26 -63.19 -10.58
CA GLU A 22 33.63 -63.65 -11.93
C GLU A 22 32.47 -64.40 -12.61
N THR A 23 31.71 -65.18 -11.86
CA THR A 23 30.51 -65.88 -12.36
C THR A 23 29.40 -64.89 -12.72
N ILE A 24 29.13 -63.89 -11.86
CA ILE A 24 28.10 -62.87 -12.11
C ILE A 24 28.46 -62.01 -13.33
N LEU A 25 29.72 -61.58 -13.44
CA LEU A 25 30.21 -60.77 -14.56
C LEU A 25 30.20 -61.53 -15.89
N ALA A 26 30.27 -62.87 -15.85
CA ALA A 26 30.19 -63.71 -17.05
C ALA A 26 28.75 -63.92 -17.56
N VAL A 27 27.72 -63.50 -16.80
CA VAL A 27 26.32 -63.63 -17.23
C VAL A 27 26.03 -62.61 -18.35
N PRO A 28 25.66 -63.06 -19.56
CA PRO A 28 25.30 -62.13 -20.63
C PRO A 28 23.97 -61.43 -20.31
N LEU A 29 23.95 -60.11 -20.42
CA LEU A 29 22.74 -59.30 -20.31
C LEU A 29 22.17 -59.00 -21.70
N ASP A 30 20.86 -59.21 -21.88
CA ASP A 30 20.16 -58.85 -23.11
C ASP A 30 19.99 -57.33 -23.17
N SER A 31 20.72 -56.67 -24.07
CA SER A 31 20.73 -55.22 -24.25
C SER A 31 19.40 -54.63 -24.73
N ASN A 32 18.48 -55.47 -25.22
CA ASN A 32 17.13 -55.05 -25.61
C ASN A 32 16.12 -55.14 -24.48
N ARG A 33 16.43 -55.88 -23.41
CA ARG A 33 15.50 -56.14 -22.28
C ARG A 33 16.03 -55.64 -20.94
N THR A 34 17.24 -55.11 -20.93
CA THR A 34 17.90 -54.57 -19.74
C THR A 34 18.00 -53.05 -19.88
N PHE A 35 17.50 -52.32 -18.89
CA PHE A 35 17.60 -50.87 -18.82
C PHE A 35 18.33 -50.50 -17.53
N TYR A 36 19.40 -49.73 -17.63
CA TYR A 36 20.21 -49.36 -16.47
C TYR A 36 19.96 -47.90 -16.09
N VAL A 37 19.65 -47.64 -14.82
CA VAL A 37 19.56 -46.28 -14.28
C VAL A 37 20.70 -46.07 -13.29
N ALA A 38 21.64 -45.20 -13.64
CA ALA A 38 22.80 -44.87 -12.85
C ALA A 38 22.50 -43.68 -11.91
N GLY A 39 22.70 -43.87 -10.60
CA GLY A 39 22.68 -42.75 -9.64
C GLY A 39 23.94 -41.89 -9.73
N GLN A 40 23.97 -40.81 -8.94
CA GLN A 40 25.14 -39.94 -8.80
C GLN A 40 25.29 -39.44 -7.36
N ALA A 41 26.45 -39.70 -6.77
CA ALA A 41 26.92 -39.13 -5.52
C ALA A 41 28.19 -38.31 -5.73
N ARG A 42 28.48 -37.42 -4.78
CA ARG A 42 29.73 -36.63 -4.78
C ARG A 42 30.97 -37.47 -4.53
N GLU A 43 30.83 -38.55 -3.74
CA GLU A 43 31.93 -39.36 -3.24
C GLU A 43 31.59 -40.84 -3.39
N THR A 44 32.15 -41.49 -4.41
CA THR A 44 32.05 -42.93 -4.65
C THR A 44 33.43 -43.57 -4.50
N PRO A 45 33.63 -44.54 -3.59
CA PRO A 45 34.92 -45.19 -3.41
C PRO A 45 35.45 -45.81 -4.71
N VAL A 46 36.71 -45.53 -5.08
CA VAL A 46 37.32 -46.00 -6.34
C VAL A 46 38.69 -46.64 -6.16
N ALA A 47 39.44 -46.24 -5.13
CA ALA A 47 40.75 -46.80 -4.82
C ALA A 47 41.03 -46.72 -3.32
N TRP A 48 42.16 -47.29 -2.90
CA TRP A 48 42.66 -47.14 -1.55
C TRP A 48 44.18 -47.01 -1.58
N ARG A 49 44.73 -46.37 -0.56
CA ARG A 49 46.18 -46.26 -0.31
C ARG A 49 46.47 -46.54 1.16
N GLN A 50 47.69 -46.98 1.44
CA GLN A 50 48.19 -47.14 2.81
C GLN A 50 48.93 -45.87 3.21
N GLU A 51 48.58 -45.30 4.35
CA GLU A 51 49.19 -44.12 4.93
C GLU A 51 49.76 -44.50 6.29
N ILE A 52 51.03 -44.13 6.55
CA ILE A 52 51.63 -44.31 7.86
C ILE A 52 51.23 -43.11 8.70
N ILE A 53 50.72 -43.35 9.90
CA ILE A 53 50.36 -42.29 10.84
C ILE A 53 51.16 -42.47 12.12
N ASP A 54 51.70 -41.37 12.62
CA ASP A 54 52.21 -41.28 13.98
C ASP A 54 51.00 -41.20 14.93
N ASP A 55 50.68 -42.32 15.59
CA ASP A 55 49.64 -42.36 16.62
C ASP A 55 50.25 -41.93 17.96
N PRO A 56 49.82 -40.80 18.56
CA PRO A 56 50.35 -40.34 19.84
C PRO A 56 50.08 -41.31 21.02
N GLU A 57 49.22 -42.33 20.86
CA GLU A 57 48.98 -43.36 21.87
C GLU A 57 49.85 -44.62 21.72
N HIS A 58 50.58 -44.81 20.60
CA HIS A 58 51.41 -46.00 20.33
C HIS A 58 52.79 -45.59 19.77
N LEU A 59 53.73 -45.27 20.66
CA LEU A 59 55.00 -44.60 20.34
C LEU A 59 56.09 -45.46 19.65
N ASP A 60 55.88 -46.77 19.40
CA ASP A 60 56.96 -47.65 18.91
C ASP A 60 56.63 -48.51 17.67
N ASP A 61 55.45 -48.40 17.05
CA ASP A 61 55.13 -49.10 15.80
C ASP A 61 54.48 -48.16 14.77
N ALA A 62 55.03 -48.11 13.55
CA ALA A 62 54.46 -47.36 12.43
C ALA A 62 53.04 -47.87 12.13
N CYS A 63 52.01 -47.14 12.56
CA CYS A 63 50.64 -47.58 12.40
C CYS A 63 50.18 -47.32 10.96
N HIS A 64 50.00 -48.39 10.21
CA HIS A 64 49.52 -48.32 8.83
C HIS A 64 48.00 -48.19 8.80
N ARG A 65 47.49 -47.12 8.18
CA ARG A 65 46.06 -46.91 7.94
C ARG A 65 45.73 -47.06 6.47
N ILE A 66 44.62 -47.75 6.18
CA ILE A 66 44.01 -47.76 4.86
C ILE A 66 43.13 -46.51 4.70
N VAL A 67 43.39 -45.74 3.66
CA VAL A 67 42.63 -44.55 3.28
C VAL A 67 41.99 -44.79 1.93
N PHE A 68 40.67 -44.63 1.84
CA PHE A 68 39.94 -44.78 0.59
C PHE A 68 39.92 -43.47 -0.19
N GLU A 69 40.03 -43.59 -1.51
CA GLU A 69 39.88 -42.50 -2.47
C GLU A 69 38.49 -42.58 -3.11
N ALA A 70 37.91 -41.42 -3.44
CA ALA A 70 36.56 -41.30 -3.97
C ALA A 70 36.50 -40.45 -5.25
N THR A 71 35.52 -40.75 -6.11
CA THR A 71 35.18 -40.03 -7.34
C THR A 71 33.69 -39.66 -7.38
N ALA A 72 33.34 -38.59 -8.09
CA ALA A 72 31.95 -38.22 -8.36
C ALA A 72 31.32 -39.02 -9.53
N ARG A 73 32.08 -39.93 -10.18
CA ARG A 73 31.62 -40.80 -11.28
C ARG A 73 31.04 -42.10 -10.74
N GLY A 74 30.00 -42.00 -9.95
CA GLY A 74 29.33 -43.14 -9.32
C GLY A 74 28.19 -42.71 -8.44
N ASP A 75 27.48 -43.67 -7.87
CA ASP A 75 26.26 -43.48 -7.07
C ASP A 75 26.51 -43.49 -5.55
N GLY A 76 27.77 -43.37 -5.12
CA GLY A 76 28.18 -43.41 -3.72
C GLY A 76 28.56 -44.79 -3.22
N ARG A 77 28.26 -45.86 -3.98
CA ARG A 77 28.67 -47.23 -3.68
C ARG A 77 29.44 -47.87 -4.83
N VAL A 78 28.99 -47.67 -6.07
CA VAL A 78 29.54 -48.27 -7.29
C VAL A 78 29.90 -47.18 -8.29
N THR A 79 31.11 -47.25 -8.85
CA THR A 79 31.52 -46.31 -9.91
C THR A 79 30.82 -46.63 -11.21
N TRP A 80 30.52 -45.62 -12.03
CA TRP A 80 29.92 -45.83 -13.35
C TRP A 80 30.76 -46.75 -14.24
N GLU A 81 32.09 -46.68 -14.12
CA GLU A 81 33.04 -47.53 -14.85
C GLU A 81 32.90 -49.01 -14.49
N SER A 82 32.66 -49.32 -13.21
CA SER A 82 32.53 -50.71 -12.75
C SER A 82 31.09 -51.24 -12.76
N GLY A 83 30.11 -50.34 -12.65
CA GLY A 83 28.70 -50.69 -12.46
C GLY A 83 27.84 -50.71 -13.72
N ILE A 84 28.18 -49.92 -14.75
CA ILE A 84 27.38 -49.85 -15.99
C ILE A 84 27.77 -51.04 -16.88
N PRO A 85 26.84 -51.96 -17.22
CA PRO A 85 27.16 -53.08 -18.08
C PRO A 85 27.46 -52.64 -19.52
N LEU A 86 28.41 -53.32 -20.16
CA LEU A 86 28.76 -53.09 -21.57
C LEU A 86 27.52 -53.34 -22.46
N ASN A 87 27.28 -52.44 -23.41
CA ASN A 87 26.19 -52.52 -24.41
C ASN A 87 24.75 -52.44 -23.86
N VAL A 88 24.54 -52.03 -22.61
CA VAL A 88 23.19 -51.78 -22.04
C VAL A 88 22.83 -50.30 -22.11
N ARG A 89 21.60 -49.99 -22.54
CA ARG A 89 21.09 -48.61 -22.56
C ARG A 89 21.02 -48.06 -21.14
N THR A 90 21.60 -46.88 -20.95
CA THR A 90 21.80 -46.28 -19.63
C THR A 90 21.21 -44.88 -19.56
N TRP A 91 20.51 -44.62 -18.46
CA TRP A 91 20.01 -43.30 -18.07
C TRP A 91 20.65 -42.88 -16.75
N PHE A 92 20.79 -41.59 -16.53
CA PHE A 92 21.41 -41.04 -15.33
C PHE A 92 20.38 -40.30 -14.49
N LEU A 93 20.39 -40.55 -13.18
CA LEU A 93 19.59 -39.81 -12.21
C LEU A 93 20.53 -38.97 -11.34
N PRO A 94 20.72 -37.67 -11.66
CA PRO A 94 21.69 -36.84 -10.96
C PRO A 94 21.29 -36.65 -9.49
N GLN A 95 22.29 -36.60 -8.61
CA GLN A 95 22.16 -36.32 -7.16
C GLN A 95 21.34 -37.34 -6.35
N VAL A 96 21.14 -38.56 -6.87
CA VAL A 96 20.50 -39.66 -6.14
C VAL A 96 21.51 -40.79 -5.92
N GLU A 97 21.71 -41.19 -4.66
CA GLU A 97 22.68 -42.24 -4.28
C GLU A 97 22.08 -43.64 -4.46
N HIS A 98 22.94 -44.67 -4.50
CA HIS A 98 22.61 -46.05 -4.83
C HIS A 98 21.34 -46.58 -4.14
N GLY A 99 21.31 -46.48 -2.80
CA GLY A 99 20.21 -47.03 -2.00
C GLY A 99 18.90 -46.24 -2.09
N ASP A 100 18.96 -45.00 -2.58
CA ASP A 100 17.79 -44.11 -2.69
C ASP A 100 17.09 -44.21 -4.05
N LEU A 101 17.73 -44.85 -5.06
CA LEU A 101 17.15 -45.02 -6.40
C LEU A 101 15.74 -45.63 -6.38
N PRO A 102 15.46 -46.74 -5.65
CA PRO A 102 14.11 -47.32 -5.62
C PRO A 102 13.11 -46.50 -4.80
N ALA A 103 13.59 -45.56 -3.97
CA ALA A 103 12.79 -44.79 -3.03
C ALA A 103 12.61 -43.33 -3.45
N HIS A 104 12.91 -42.98 -4.72
CA HIS A 104 12.85 -41.63 -5.25
C HIS A 104 11.58 -41.39 -6.10
N PRO A 105 10.48 -40.83 -5.54
CA PRO A 105 9.18 -40.82 -6.21
C PRO A 105 9.15 -39.99 -7.50
N GLU A 106 9.99 -38.95 -7.60
CA GLU A 106 10.08 -38.08 -8.78
C GLU A 106 10.56 -38.85 -10.03
N ALA A 107 11.30 -39.95 -9.86
CA ALA A 107 11.74 -40.80 -10.97
C ALA A 107 10.75 -41.92 -11.34
N PHE A 108 9.69 -42.15 -10.54
CA PHE A 108 8.74 -43.24 -10.80
C PHE A 108 8.04 -43.13 -12.17
N PRO A 109 7.61 -41.95 -12.65
CA PRO A 109 7.06 -41.83 -14.00
C PRO A 109 8.08 -42.25 -15.08
N ALA A 110 9.36 -41.93 -14.91
CA ALA A 110 10.40 -42.33 -15.83
C ALA A 110 10.69 -43.84 -15.79
N TYR A 111 10.65 -44.45 -14.60
CA TYR A 111 10.79 -45.90 -14.44
C TYR A 111 9.62 -46.65 -15.09
N LEU A 112 8.41 -46.14 -14.95
CA LEU A 112 7.23 -46.70 -15.60
C LEU A 112 7.36 -46.63 -17.12
N GLU A 113 7.74 -45.47 -17.68
CA GLU A 113 7.99 -45.31 -19.12
C GLU A 113 9.07 -46.27 -19.64
N LEU A 114 10.16 -46.45 -18.90
CA LEU A 114 11.22 -47.40 -19.24
C LEU A 114 10.72 -48.85 -19.28
N LEU A 115 9.86 -49.24 -18.32
CA LEU A 115 9.30 -50.59 -18.28
C LEU A 115 8.23 -50.83 -19.35
N GLU A 116 7.42 -49.83 -19.66
CA GLU A 116 6.32 -49.93 -20.63
C GLU A 116 6.80 -49.80 -22.08
N THR A 117 7.70 -48.87 -22.35
CA THR A 117 8.08 -48.45 -23.71
C THR A 117 9.53 -48.69 -24.05
N GLY A 118 10.39 -48.99 -23.06
CA GLY A 118 11.82 -49.21 -23.25
C GLY A 118 12.64 -47.94 -23.52
N SER A 119 12.05 -46.75 -23.34
CA SER A 119 12.72 -45.45 -23.46
C SER A 119 12.03 -44.40 -22.60
N THR A 120 12.76 -43.34 -22.21
CA THR A 120 12.20 -42.15 -21.57
C THR A 120 13.06 -40.94 -21.92
N ASP A 121 12.41 -39.79 -22.12
CA ASP A 121 13.06 -38.49 -22.30
C ASP A 121 13.15 -37.71 -20.97
N ARG A 122 12.58 -38.25 -19.88
CA ARG A 122 12.58 -37.62 -18.54
C ARG A 122 13.91 -37.77 -17.83
N LEU A 123 14.74 -38.73 -18.25
CA LEU A 123 16.07 -38.96 -17.72
C LEU A 123 17.13 -38.73 -18.80
N PRO A 124 18.25 -38.08 -18.49
CA PRO A 124 19.34 -37.92 -19.43
C PRO A 124 20.01 -39.27 -19.74
N THR A 125 20.29 -39.52 -21.02
CA THR A 125 21.09 -40.66 -21.51
C THR A 125 22.59 -40.38 -21.51
N THR A 126 22.97 -39.13 -21.23
CA THR A 126 24.37 -38.70 -21.10
C THR A 126 24.68 -38.43 -19.63
N ALA A 127 25.90 -38.78 -19.22
CA ALA A 127 26.35 -38.53 -17.86
C ALA A 127 26.28 -37.01 -17.55
N PRO A 128 25.75 -36.60 -16.39
CA PRO A 128 25.58 -35.19 -16.05
C PRO A 128 26.91 -34.41 -16.09
N ALA A 129 26.95 -33.33 -16.88
CA ALA A 129 28.12 -32.45 -17.03
C ALA A 129 28.31 -31.46 -15.86
N ALA A 130 27.37 -31.42 -14.91
CA ALA A 130 27.33 -30.44 -13.84
C ALA A 130 28.32 -30.77 -12.71
N LEU A 131 29.61 -30.50 -12.96
CA LEU A 131 30.70 -30.14 -12.04
C LEU A 131 31.89 -29.77 -12.94
N ARG A 132 32.44 -28.54 -12.79
CA ARG A 132 33.47 -27.97 -13.68
C ARG A 132 34.58 -29.00 -13.99
N SER A 133 34.95 -29.11 -15.27
CA SER A 133 35.80 -30.13 -15.90
C SER A 133 37.19 -30.39 -15.26
N ALA A 134 37.62 -29.60 -14.27
CA ALA A 134 38.86 -29.83 -13.50
C ALA A 134 38.66 -30.69 -12.23
N ALA A 135 37.42 -30.84 -11.72
CA ALA A 135 37.14 -31.55 -10.47
C ALA A 135 36.79 -33.04 -10.63
N LEU A 136 36.53 -33.50 -11.86
CA LEU A 136 36.15 -34.89 -12.17
C LEU A 136 37.33 -35.88 -12.16
N GLU A 137 38.56 -35.42 -12.34
CA GLU A 137 39.76 -36.26 -12.32
C GLU A 137 40.46 -36.30 -10.96
N GLN A 138 40.12 -35.40 -10.04
CA GLN A 138 40.71 -35.39 -8.70
C GLN A 138 40.05 -36.45 -7.83
N ARG A 139 40.80 -37.53 -7.57
CA ARG A 139 40.48 -38.47 -6.50
C ARG A 139 40.56 -37.73 -5.17
N THR A 140 39.45 -37.70 -4.44
CA THR A 140 39.38 -37.07 -3.11
C THR A 140 39.52 -38.15 -2.04
N THR A 141 40.08 -37.80 -0.88
CA THR A 141 40.11 -38.75 0.24
C THR A 141 38.71 -38.90 0.82
N LEU A 142 38.19 -40.12 0.85
CA LEU A 142 36.87 -40.41 1.42
C LEU A 142 36.91 -40.15 2.93
N PRO A 143 36.05 -39.26 3.47
CA PRO A 143 36.02 -38.98 4.89
C PRO A 143 35.62 -40.23 5.69
N ARG A 144 36.24 -40.41 6.87
CA ARG A 144 35.90 -41.52 7.78
C ARG A 144 34.48 -41.32 8.28
N GLN A 145 33.59 -42.23 7.92
CA GLN A 145 32.25 -42.27 8.51
C GLN A 145 32.36 -42.75 9.95
N VAL A 146 31.90 -41.93 10.89
CA VAL A 146 31.78 -42.30 12.31
C VAL A 146 30.35 -42.81 12.49
N PRO A 147 30.14 -44.12 12.71
CA PRO A 147 28.79 -44.62 12.94
C PRO A 147 28.20 -43.98 14.20
N PRO A 148 26.88 -43.69 14.22
CA PRO A 148 26.21 -43.20 15.43
C PRO A 148 26.40 -44.21 16.56
N LEU A 149 26.60 -43.72 17.80
CA LEU A 149 26.89 -44.55 18.97
C LEU A 149 25.81 -45.59 19.30
N LEU A 150 24.56 -45.34 18.88
CA LEU A 150 23.40 -46.22 19.08
C LEU A 150 22.49 -46.13 17.83
N PRO A 151 22.72 -46.93 16.77
CA PRO A 151 21.91 -46.87 15.56
C PRO A 151 20.53 -47.51 15.78
N ASP A 152 19.48 -46.93 15.21
CA ASP A 152 18.15 -47.56 15.17
C ASP A 152 18.05 -48.57 14.00
N GLU A 153 16.97 -49.37 13.99
CA GLU A 153 16.74 -50.41 12.98
C GLU A 153 16.71 -49.85 11.53
N ARG A 154 16.21 -48.62 11.34
CA ARG A 154 16.17 -47.96 10.03
C ARG A 154 17.55 -47.44 9.64
N GLU A 155 18.34 -46.94 10.58
CA GLU A 155 19.72 -46.53 10.32
C GLU A 155 20.59 -47.72 9.94
N LEU A 156 20.39 -48.86 10.62
CA LEU A 156 21.05 -50.12 10.28
C LEU A 156 20.63 -50.61 8.89
N ALA A 157 19.33 -50.63 8.61
CA ALA A 157 18.81 -51.01 7.30
C ALA A 157 19.33 -50.09 6.17
N GLY A 158 19.34 -48.78 6.39
CA GLY A 158 19.87 -47.82 5.42
C GLY A 158 21.37 -47.97 5.17
N THR A 159 22.14 -48.23 6.23
CA THR A 159 23.59 -48.52 6.11
C THR A 159 23.86 -49.75 5.26
N VAL A 160 23.06 -50.81 5.43
CA VAL A 160 23.15 -52.05 4.63
C VAL A 160 22.75 -51.82 3.17
N LEU A 161 21.66 -51.08 2.94
CA LEU A 161 21.14 -50.82 1.59
C LEU A 161 21.88 -49.71 0.85
N GLY A 162 22.83 -49.03 1.50
CA GLY A 162 23.57 -47.95 0.89
C GLY A 162 22.79 -46.66 0.74
N SER A 163 21.71 -46.48 1.50
CA SER A 163 21.03 -45.20 1.62
C SER A 163 21.65 -44.37 2.75
N LYS A 164 21.53 -43.04 2.65
CA LYS A 164 21.82 -42.19 3.80
C LYS A 164 20.74 -42.42 4.84
N SER A 165 21.14 -42.80 6.07
CA SER A 165 20.22 -42.80 7.21
C SER A 165 19.43 -41.49 7.17
N PRO A 166 18.09 -41.53 7.18
CA PRO A 166 17.30 -40.32 7.15
C PRO A 166 17.53 -39.61 8.49
N ARG A 167 18.54 -38.74 8.57
CA ARG A 167 18.51 -37.59 9.49
C ARG A 167 17.13 -37.04 9.33
N SER A 168 16.26 -37.24 10.31
CA SER A 168 14.82 -37.15 10.15
C SER A 168 14.46 -36.05 9.17
N LYS A 169 14.25 -36.39 7.89
CA LYS A 169 13.26 -35.68 7.12
C LYS A 169 12.01 -36.16 7.82
N LYS A 170 11.62 -35.46 8.91
CA LYS A 170 10.22 -35.40 9.31
C LYS A 170 9.52 -35.32 7.96
N MET A 171 8.74 -36.35 7.61
CA MET A 171 7.81 -36.20 6.50
C MET A 171 7.11 -34.89 6.82
N ARG A 172 7.49 -33.82 6.11
CA ARG A 172 6.84 -32.54 6.29
C ARG A 172 5.39 -32.90 6.00
N PRO A 173 4.46 -32.69 6.94
CA PRO A 173 3.05 -32.94 6.66
C PRO A 173 2.77 -32.28 5.31
N VAL A 174 2.16 -33.03 4.39
CA VAL A 174 1.82 -32.53 3.05
C VAL A 174 1.10 -31.20 3.26
N ARG A 175 1.81 -30.10 3.02
CA ARG A 175 1.27 -28.77 3.24
C ARG A 175 0.36 -28.53 2.06
N LEU A 176 -0.93 -28.33 2.33
CA LEU A 176 -1.80 -27.81 1.30
C LEU A 176 -1.23 -26.44 0.89
N PRO A 177 -1.05 -26.19 -0.41
CA PRO A 177 -0.54 -24.91 -0.87
C PRO A 177 -1.50 -23.80 -0.46
N THR A 178 -0.95 -22.65 -0.06
CA THR A 178 -1.73 -21.46 0.25
C THR A 178 -2.46 -20.99 -1.02
N SER A 179 -3.77 -20.78 -0.95
CA SER A 179 -4.55 -20.32 -2.11
C SER A 179 -4.30 -18.84 -2.37
N ILE A 180 -4.15 -18.45 -3.64
CA ILE A 180 -4.03 -17.05 -4.04
C ILE A 180 -5.28 -16.62 -4.82
N SER A 181 -5.74 -15.40 -4.58
CA SER A 181 -6.73 -14.71 -5.42
C SER A 181 -6.30 -13.28 -5.73
N VAL A 182 -6.80 -12.73 -6.83
CA VAL A 182 -6.62 -11.31 -7.20
C VAL A 182 -8.00 -10.72 -7.39
N THR A 183 -8.32 -9.64 -6.68
CA THR A 183 -9.64 -9.00 -6.67
C THR A 183 -9.52 -7.55 -7.10
N HIS A 184 -10.26 -7.15 -8.15
CA HIS A 184 -10.43 -5.75 -8.53
C HIS A 184 -11.61 -5.15 -7.75
N GLY A 185 -11.34 -4.35 -6.72
CA GLY A 185 -12.38 -3.86 -5.81
C GLY A 185 -11.87 -2.85 -4.78
N ASP A 186 -12.80 -2.34 -3.98
CA ASP A 186 -12.55 -1.41 -2.89
C ASP A 186 -12.37 -2.16 -1.56
N ILE A 187 -11.42 -1.69 -0.74
CA ILE A 187 -11.07 -2.30 0.55
C ILE A 187 -12.21 -2.32 1.58
N SER A 188 -13.28 -1.56 1.35
CA SER A 188 -14.54 -1.63 2.12
C SER A 188 -15.14 -3.04 2.15
N TYR A 189 -14.93 -3.81 1.08
CA TYR A 189 -15.45 -5.17 0.92
C TYR A 189 -14.37 -6.25 1.04
N ALA A 190 -13.20 -5.92 1.64
CA ALA A 190 -12.13 -6.90 1.83
C ALA A 190 -12.57 -8.09 2.67
N LEU A 191 -12.27 -9.30 2.19
CA LEU A 191 -12.66 -10.56 2.84
C LEU A 191 -11.95 -10.76 4.19
N TYR A 192 -10.68 -10.39 4.25
CA TYR A 192 -9.79 -10.67 5.37
C TYR A 192 -9.21 -9.37 5.96
N PRO A 193 -8.46 -9.42 7.09
CA PRO A 193 -7.72 -8.26 7.56
C PRO A 193 -6.77 -7.73 6.49
N VAL A 194 -6.73 -6.41 6.32
CA VAL A 194 -6.04 -5.74 5.21
C VAL A 194 -4.62 -5.34 5.60
N CYS A 195 -3.63 -5.83 4.85
CA CYS A 195 -2.23 -5.40 4.96
C CYS A 195 -2.01 -4.08 4.22
N VAL A 196 -1.47 -3.09 4.94
CA VAL A 196 -1.09 -1.77 4.43
C VAL A 196 0.33 -1.41 4.88
N GLY A 197 1.04 -0.65 4.06
CA GLY A 197 2.38 -0.14 4.39
C GLY A 197 2.34 1.31 4.86
N HIS A 198 3.25 1.66 5.77
CA HIS A 198 3.40 3.02 6.29
C HIS A 198 4.89 3.41 6.35
N TYR A 199 5.27 4.55 5.76
CA TYR A 199 6.62 5.09 5.88
C TYR A 199 6.79 5.88 7.18
N ALA A 200 7.98 5.81 7.77
CA ALA A 200 8.29 6.54 8.99
C ALA A 200 8.19 8.05 8.78
N GLY A 201 7.31 8.71 9.55
CA GLY A 201 7.10 10.15 9.49
C GLY A 201 5.91 10.59 8.64
N ASP A 202 5.29 9.67 7.90
CA ASP A 202 4.10 9.95 7.10
C ASP A 202 2.84 10.08 7.98
N THR A 203 1.80 10.69 7.42
CA THR A 203 0.47 10.76 8.04
C THR A 203 -0.45 9.65 7.52
N ILE A 204 -1.43 9.23 8.32
CA ILE A 204 -2.48 8.29 7.91
C ILE A 204 -3.30 8.90 6.75
N VAL A 205 -3.14 8.35 5.56
CA VAL A 205 -3.83 8.80 4.32
C VAL A 205 -4.40 7.62 3.54
N SER A 206 -5.22 7.92 2.52
CA SER A 206 -5.71 6.93 1.55
C SER A 206 -6.30 5.67 2.19
N ALA A 207 -5.73 4.49 1.94
CA ALA A 207 -6.21 3.22 2.47
C ALA A 207 -6.13 3.16 4.01
N GLU A 208 -5.06 3.67 4.62
CA GLU A 208 -4.94 3.70 6.08
C GLU A 208 -6.03 4.57 6.71
N LYS A 209 -6.35 5.71 6.09
CA LYS A 209 -7.41 6.60 6.58
C LYS A 209 -8.79 5.96 6.52
N TYR A 210 -9.08 5.19 5.47
CA TYR A 210 -10.31 4.41 5.39
C TYR A 210 -10.36 3.35 6.50
N LEU A 211 -9.27 2.59 6.68
CA LEU A 211 -9.16 1.56 7.72
C LEU A 211 -9.32 2.15 9.11
N ASP A 212 -8.74 3.33 9.36
CA ASP A 212 -8.88 4.04 10.63
C ASP A 212 -10.34 4.37 10.93
N ARG A 213 -11.07 4.93 9.96
CA ARG A 213 -12.51 5.20 10.09
C ARG A 213 -13.30 3.91 10.36
N ALA A 214 -13.03 2.85 9.60
CA ALA A 214 -13.73 1.56 9.75
C ALA A 214 -13.43 0.88 11.10
N LEU A 215 -12.26 1.15 11.68
CA LEU A 215 -11.84 0.63 12.98
C LEU A 215 -12.10 1.63 14.13
N GLY A 216 -12.83 2.72 13.88
CA GLY A 216 -13.24 3.68 14.91
C GLY A 216 -12.12 4.59 15.45
N GLY A 217 -11.15 4.97 14.62
CA GLY A 217 -10.07 5.91 15.00
C GLY A 217 -8.85 5.26 15.67
N ARG A 218 -8.83 3.92 15.79
CA ARG A 218 -7.82 3.16 16.56
C ARG A 218 -6.42 3.17 15.94
N LEU A 219 -6.28 3.52 14.66
CA LEU A 219 -4.96 3.73 14.03
C LEU A 219 -4.44 5.12 14.40
N GLN A 220 -5.30 6.15 14.29
CA GLN A 220 -4.98 7.52 14.69
C GLN A 220 -4.59 7.61 16.18
N GLU A 221 -5.29 6.92 17.07
CA GLU A 221 -4.94 6.83 18.49
C GLU A 221 -3.49 6.35 18.71
N ARG A 222 -3.04 5.36 17.94
CA ARG A 222 -1.66 4.84 18.04
C ARG A 222 -0.64 5.83 17.51
N VAL A 223 -0.97 6.61 16.47
CA VAL A 223 -0.11 7.70 16.00
C VAL A 223 0.05 8.74 17.11
N LEU A 224 -1.05 9.16 17.75
CA LEU A 224 -1.03 10.14 18.84
C LEU A 224 -0.24 9.65 20.07
N LEU A 225 -0.23 8.34 20.32
CA LEU A 225 0.54 7.71 21.41
C LEU A 225 1.99 7.38 21.04
N GLY A 226 2.43 7.63 19.80
CA GLY A 226 3.78 7.29 19.34
C GLY A 226 4.04 5.78 19.21
N LEU A 227 2.98 4.97 19.07
CA LEU A 227 3.03 3.50 18.98
C LEU A 227 2.80 2.98 17.55
N TYR A 228 2.61 3.88 16.57
CA TYR A 228 2.31 3.49 15.18
C TYR A 228 3.56 2.96 14.45
N PRO A 229 3.45 1.85 13.68
CA PRO A 229 4.57 1.31 12.91
C PRO A 229 5.09 2.32 11.89
N GLY A 230 6.40 2.31 11.63
CA GLY A 230 7.00 3.16 10.60
C GLY A 230 8.42 2.71 10.25
N LYS A 231 9.24 2.37 11.25
CA LYS A 231 10.57 1.78 11.02
C LYS A 231 10.46 0.39 10.39
N LEU A 232 11.48 -0.04 9.64
CA LEU A 232 11.59 -1.44 9.19
C LEU A 232 11.51 -2.41 10.37
N ASN A 233 10.99 -3.61 10.15
CA ASN A 233 10.76 -4.62 11.20
C ASN A 233 9.80 -4.17 12.32
N THR A 234 8.93 -3.19 12.05
CA THR A 234 7.83 -2.83 12.94
C THR A 234 6.49 -3.14 12.27
N CYS A 235 5.53 -3.62 13.04
CA CYS A 235 4.19 -3.91 12.54
C CYS A 235 3.15 -3.85 13.66
N GLU A 236 1.90 -3.58 13.29
CA GLU A 236 0.78 -3.59 14.21
C GLU A 236 -0.42 -4.31 13.60
N VAL A 237 -1.08 -5.12 14.43
CA VAL A 237 -2.23 -5.93 14.01
C VAL A 237 -3.44 -5.51 14.83
N LEU A 238 -4.50 -5.14 14.13
CA LEU A 238 -5.74 -4.65 14.72
C LEU A 238 -6.93 -5.37 14.10
N LEU A 239 -7.55 -6.24 14.89
CA LEU A 239 -8.77 -6.91 14.46
C LEU A 239 -10.00 -6.05 14.75
N ASN A 240 -10.99 -6.15 13.86
CA ASN A 240 -12.28 -5.53 14.06
C ASN A 240 -13.00 -6.24 15.24
N PRO A 241 -13.45 -5.50 16.28
CA PRO A 241 -14.13 -6.09 17.43
C PRO A 241 -15.52 -6.63 17.09
N ILE A 242 -16.16 -6.11 16.04
CA ILE A 242 -17.48 -6.57 15.60
C ILE A 242 -17.30 -7.79 14.71
N LYS A 243 -17.87 -8.94 15.11
CA LYS A 243 -17.83 -10.18 14.33
C LYS A 243 -18.55 -9.99 12.98
N GLY A 244 -17.92 -10.42 11.89
CA GLY A 244 -18.48 -10.29 10.54
C GLY A 244 -18.41 -8.89 9.93
N ALA A 245 -17.95 -7.87 10.67
CA ALA A 245 -17.72 -6.54 10.11
C ALA A 245 -16.51 -6.54 9.17
N LYS A 246 -16.61 -5.74 8.10
CA LYS A 246 -15.60 -5.60 7.06
C LYS A 246 -15.05 -4.16 7.01
N PRO A 247 -13.75 -3.97 6.76
CA PRO A 247 -12.71 -5.00 6.73
C PRO A 247 -12.56 -5.67 8.11
N ALA A 248 -12.13 -6.94 8.11
CA ALA A 248 -12.05 -7.76 9.32
C ALA A 248 -10.94 -7.29 10.29
N GLY A 249 -10.05 -6.40 9.83
CA GLY A 249 -8.97 -5.79 10.58
C GLY A 249 -7.99 -5.06 9.67
N ALA A 250 -6.93 -4.53 10.28
CA ALA A 250 -5.79 -3.92 9.60
C ALA A 250 -4.48 -4.54 10.12
N ILE A 251 -3.53 -4.76 9.21
CA ILE A 251 -2.16 -5.16 9.49
C ILE A 251 -1.26 -4.07 8.90
N VAL A 252 -0.71 -3.22 9.76
CA VAL A 252 0.14 -2.09 9.36
C VAL A 252 1.60 -2.52 9.38
N ILE A 253 2.32 -2.27 8.30
CA ILE A 253 3.69 -2.72 8.05
C ILE A 253 4.59 -1.48 7.92
N GLY A 254 5.60 -1.36 8.79
CA GLY A 254 6.55 -0.25 8.76
C GLY A 254 7.53 -0.39 7.58
N LEU A 255 7.61 0.63 6.73
CA LEU A 255 8.40 0.61 5.49
C LEU A 255 9.78 1.25 5.62
N GLY A 256 10.14 1.77 6.79
CA GLY A 256 11.37 2.55 6.99
C GLY A 256 11.22 3.99 6.53
N GLN A 257 12.34 4.67 6.33
CA GLN A 257 12.34 5.95 5.61
C GLN A 257 12.23 5.67 4.12
N VAL A 258 11.74 6.65 3.35
CA VAL A 258 11.59 6.48 1.91
C VAL A 258 12.97 6.30 1.27
N GLY A 259 13.15 5.20 0.54
CA GLY A 259 14.44 4.79 -0.04
C GLY A 259 15.15 3.66 0.72
N ASP A 260 14.78 3.38 1.98
CA ASP A 260 15.29 2.22 2.73
C ASP A 260 14.69 0.90 2.21
N LEU A 261 13.50 0.98 1.61
CA LEU A 261 12.70 -0.16 1.25
C LEU A 261 13.30 -0.90 0.04
N SER A 262 13.79 -2.10 0.30
CA SER A 262 14.18 -3.11 -0.71
C SER A 262 13.26 -4.33 -0.64
N PRO A 263 13.19 -5.16 -1.70
CA PRO A 263 12.40 -6.40 -1.68
C PRO A 263 12.73 -7.30 -0.48
N GLY A 264 13.99 -7.44 -0.10
CA GLY A 264 14.40 -8.23 1.07
C GLY A 264 13.99 -7.63 2.42
N SER A 265 14.02 -6.30 2.55
CA SER A 265 13.54 -5.63 3.77
C SER A 265 12.01 -5.71 3.93
N LEU A 266 11.27 -5.64 2.81
CA LEU A 266 9.83 -5.86 2.78
C LEU A 266 9.53 -7.32 3.12
N GLU A 267 10.21 -8.29 2.51
CA GLU A 267 10.07 -9.71 2.83
C GLU A 267 10.23 -9.96 4.33
N THR A 268 11.27 -9.40 4.95
CA THR A 268 11.55 -9.56 6.38
C THR A 268 10.45 -8.93 7.25
N THR A 269 10.10 -7.68 6.99
CA THR A 269 9.11 -6.95 7.80
C THR A 269 7.70 -7.53 7.64
N PHE A 270 7.32 -7.90 6.42
CA PHE A 270 6.04 -8.56 6.13
C PHE A 270 5.97 -9.95 6.77
N THR A 271 7.08 -10.72 6.78
CA THR A 271 7.14 -12.00 7.50
C THR A 271 6.82 -11.83 8.98
N GLN A 272 7.37 -10.79 9.63
CA GLN A 272 7.08 -10.51 11.05
C GLN A 272 5.61 -10.11 11.26
N ALA A 273 5.05 -9.29 10.38
CA ALA A 273 3.64 -8.90 10.45
C ALA A 273 2.71 -10.10 10.34
N VAL A 274 2.96 -10.99 9.38
CA VAL A 274 2.20 -12.23 9.18
C VAL A 274 2.34 -13.18 10.38
N LEU A 275 3.54 -13.32 10.95
CA LEU A 275 3.76 -14.13 12.16
C LEU A 275 3.03 -13.56 13.38
N LYS A 276 3.09 -12.24 13.60
CA LYS A 276 2.37 -11.56 14.70
C LYS A 276 0.86 -11.76 14.56
N TYR A 277 0.33 -11.63 13.35
CA TYR A 277 -1.08 -11.90 13.05
C TYR A 277 -1.44 -13.37 13.27
N ALA A 278 -0.65 -14.32 12.75
CA ALA A 278 -0.90 -15.76 12.91
C ALA A 278 -0.89 -16.18 14.38
N LEU A 279 0.01 -15.63 15.20
CA LEU A 279 0.03 -15.87 16.65
C LEU A 279 -1.24 -15.34 17.32
N GLN A 280 -1.64 -14.11 16.99
CA GLN A 280 -2.88 -13.52 17.50
C GLN A 280 -4.10 -14.35 17.10
N VAL A 281 -4.14 -14.90 15.87
CA VAL A 281 -5.20 -15.82 15.42
C VAL A 281 -5.20 -17.12 16.21
N ALA A 282 -4.02 -17.67 16.51
CA ALA A 282 -3.88 -18.90 17.30
C ALA A 282 -4.36 -18.75 18.75
N GLU A 283 -4.21 -17.55 19.33
CA GLU A 283 -4.60 -17.21 20.70
C GLU A 283 -6.04 -16.68 20.79
N CYS A 284 -6.63 -16.27 19.66
CA CYS A 284 -7.97 -15.70 19.63
C CYS A 284 -9.04 -16.77 19.89
N THR A 285 -10.01 -16.43 20.74
CA THR A 285 -11.19 -17.28 21.02
C THR A 285 -12.31 -17.10 19.99
N ASP A 286 -12.13 -16.25 18.98
CA ASP A 286 -13.17 -15.89 18.01
C ASP A 286 -13.32 -16.94 16.90
N GLU A 287 -14.44 -17.64 16.84
CA GLU A 287 -14.75 -18.69 15.86
C GLU A 287 -14.61 -18.28 14.39
N ARG A 288 -14.52 -16.97 14.06
CA ARG A 288 -14.28 -16.48 12.70
C ARG A 288 -12.99 -16.99 12.05
N PHE A 289 -12.03 -17.49 12.84
CA PHE A 289 -10.80 -18.10 12.35
C PHE A 289 -10.81 -19.64 12.40
N GLY A 290 -11.98 -20.25 12.63
CA GLY A 290 -12.16 -21.69 12.81
C GLY A 290 -12.47 -22.08 14.25
N ALA A 291 -13.14 -23.23 14.41
CA ALA A 291 -13.47 -23.81 15.71
C ALA A 291 -12.22 -24.36 16.43
N LEU A 292 -12.27 -24.40 17.77
CA LEU A 292 -11.25 -25.03 18.60
C LEU A 292 -11.39 -26.56 18.56
N SER A 293 -11.13 -27.19 17.41
CA SER A 293 -11.47 -28.61 17.18
C SER A 293 -10.35 -29.44 16.52
N GLY A 294 -9.10 -29.29 16.96
CA GLY A 294 -7.95 -30.09 16.48
C GLY A 294 -7.52 -29.85 15.03
N VAL A 295 -8.24 -28.98 14.31
CA VAL A 295 -7.90 -28.43 12.99
C VAL A 295 -7.20 -27.09 13.20
N PRO A 296 -6.14 -26.76 12.47
CA PRO A 296 -5.50 -25.46 12.58
C PRO A 296 -6.46 -24.32 12.20
N ARG A 297 -6.38 -23.24 12.97
CA ARG A 297 -7.10 -21.99 12.69
C ARG A 297 -6.56 -21.35 11.43
N SER A 298 -7.45 -20.70 10.68
CA SER A 298 -7.18 -20.12 9.37
C SER A 298 -6.80 -18.64 9.50
N ALA A 299 -5.55 -18.30 9.20
CA ALA A 299 -5.01 -16.94 9.22
C ALA A 299 -4.89 -16.40 7.79
N ARG A 300 -6.02 -16.01 7.20
CA ARG A 300 -6.10 -15.43 5.85
C ARG A 300 -5.82 -13.94 5.89
N ILE A 301 -5.23 -13.41 4.80
CA ILE A 301 -4.89 -11.99 4.66
C ILE A 301 -5.35 -11.46 3.31
N THR A 302 -5.77 -10.19 3.31
CA THR A 302 -5.94 -9.38 2.10
C THR A 302 -4.79 -8.39 2.10
N THR A 303 -4.06 -8.26 0.99
CA THR A 303 -2.92 -7.35 0.90
C THR A 303 -3.12 -6.38 -0.25
N LEU A 304 -2.82 -5.11 0.00
CA LEU A 304 -2.54 -4.15 -1.06
C LEU A 304 -1.15 -4.43 -1.62
N LEU A 305 -0.80 -3.74 -2.70
CA LEU A 305 0.55 -3.75 -3.26
C LEU A 305 1.50 -2.92 -2.38
N VAL A 306 1.84 -3.46 -1.21
CA VAL A 306 2.65 -2.79 -0.19
C VAL A 306 4.03 -2.47 -0.75
N GLY A 307 4.44 -1.21 -0.60
CA GLY A 307 5.74 -0.75 -1.11
C GLY A 307 5.75 -0.49 -2.62
N THR A 308 4.62 -0.65 -3.31
CA THR A 308 4.44 -0.15 -4.67
C THR A 308 3.85 1.24 -4.64
N GLY A 309 4.33 2.07 -5.55
CA GLY A 309 4.12 3.50 -5.52
C GLY A 309 5.32 4.15 -6.15
N ALA A 310 5.23 5.45 -6.39
CA ALA A 310 6.34 6.14 -7.00
C ALA A 310 7.56 6.07 -6.05
N GLY A 311 8.73 5.68 -6.60
CA GLY A 311 10.00 5.40 -5.89
C GLY A 311 9.99 4.21 -4.92
N GLY A 312 8.90 3.44 -4.90
CA GLY A 312 8.86 2.12 -4.30
C GLY A 312 9.43 1.05 -5.24
N MET A 313 9.24 -0.21 -4.88
CA MET A 313 9.62 -1.33 -5.73
C MET A 313 8.57 -1.60 -6.82
N THR A 314 8.93 -2.35 -7.85
CA THR A 314 7.98 -2.68 -8.93
C THR A 314 6.81 -3.52 -8.40
N VAL A 315 5.68 -3.53 -9.13
CA VAL A 315 4.53 -4.38 -8.79
C VAL A 315 4.95 -5.85 -8.64
N ARG A 316 5.79 -6.34 -9.57
CA ARG A 316 6.36 -7.69 -9.50
C ARG A 316 7.18 -7.93 -8.24
N ASP A 317 8.10 -7.02 -7.91
CA ASP A 317 8.97 -7.17 -6.74
C ASP A 317 8.16 -7.20 -5.43
N SER A 318 7.12 -6.37 -5.33
CA SER A 318 6.21 -6.38 -4.18
C SER A 318 5.44 -7.70 -4.07
N ILE A 319 4.87 -8.19 -5.18
CA ILE A 319 4.20 -9.51 -5.23
C ILE A 319 5.17 -10.61 -4.77
N GLU A 320 6.38 -10.63 -5.33
CA GLU A 320 7.39 -11.64 -5.01
C GLU A 320 7.80 -11.57 -3.54
N ALA A 321 8.11 -10.37 -3.02
CA ALA A 321 8.48 -10.18 -1.61
C ALA A 321 7.36 -10.60 -0.66
N ILE A 322 6.10 -10.26 -0.97
CA ILE A 322 4.93 -10.66 -0.18
C ILE A 322 4.79 -12.19 -0.19
N LEU A 323 4.83 -12.85 -1.36
CA LEU A 323 4.69 -14.30 -1.45
C LEU A 323 5.85 -15.04 -0.77
N ARG A 324 7.09 -14.58 -0.95
CA ARG A 324 8.26 -15.12 -0.22
C ARG A 324 8.07 -14.99 1.29
N SER A 325 7.56 -13.86 1.77
CA SER A 325 7.32 -13.62 3.19
C SER A 325 6.24 -14.55 3.78
N VAL A 326 5.15 -14.79 3.04
CA VAL A 326 4.09 -15.72 3.45
C VAL A 326 4.60 -17.16 3.47
N ALA A 327 5.40 -17.56 2.47
CA ALA A 327 6.04 -18.87 2.45
C ALA A 327 7.04 -19.04 3.60
N ALA A 328 7.80 -18.00 3.94
CA ALA A 328 8.73 -17.98 5.07
C ALA A 328 7.98 -18.08 6.40
N ALA A 329 6.93 -17.28 6.61
CA ALA A 329 6.09 -17.33 7.81
C ALA A 329 5.46 -18.72 8.00
N SER A 330 4.87 -19.28 6.95
CA SER A 330 4.35 -20.65 6.95
C SER A 330 5.43 -21.68 7.31
N ARG A 331 6.66 -21.53 6.81
CA ARG A 331 7.80 -22.40 7.14
C ARG A 331 8.11 -22.34 8.64
N ILE A 332 8.27 -21.13 9.19
CA ILE A 332 8.57 -20.86 10.59
C ILE A 332 7.49 -21.45 11.51
N ILE A 333 6.20 -21.22 11.23
CA ILE A 333 5.07 -21.78 11.99
C ILE A 333 5.19 -23.30 12.09
N GLY A 334 5.52 -23.97 10.98
CA GLY A 334 5.63 -25.43 10.98
C GLY A 334 6.90 -25.98 11.60
N ASP A 335 8.03 -25.29 11.46
CA ASP A 335 9.27 -25.69 12.11
C ASP A 335 9.16 -25.56 13.64
N GLN A 336 8.35 -24.61 14.14
CA GLN A 336 8.00 -24.43 15.55
C GLN A 336 6.85 -25.35 16.04
N GLY A 337 6.30 -26.21 15.17
CA GLY A 337 5.23 -27.15 15.54
C GLY A 337 3.86 -26.49 15.78
N LEU A 338 3.65 -25.25 15.32
CA LEU A 338 2.38 -24.52 15.46
C LEU A 338 1.36 -24.85 14.36
N ASN A 339 1.72 -25.70 13.39
CA ASN A 339 0.86 -26.12 12.27
C ASN A 339 -0.45 -26.81 12.69
N SER A 340 -0.56 -27.31 13.92
CA SER A 340 -1.81 -27.85 14.46
C SER A 340 -2.73 -26.78 15.06
N LYS A 341 -2.18 -25.58 15.31
CA LYS A 341 -2.90 -24.45 15.92
C LYS A 341 -3.32 -23.40 14.90
N VAL A 342 -2.45 -23.08 13.94
CA VAL A 342 -2.71 -22.05 12.93
C VAL A 342 -2.02 -22.36 11.60
N CYS A 343 -2.65 -21.99 10.50
CA CYS A 343 -2.09 -22.04 9.15
C CYS A 343 -2.44 -20.76 8.37
N ILE A 344 -1.60 -20.42 7.40
CA ILE A 344 -1.87 -19.33 6.45
C ILE A 344 -2.36 -19.98 5.15
N ASP A 345 -3.68 -20.05 5.00
CA ASP A 345 -4.34 -20.83 3.95
C ASP A 345 -4.78 -19.99 2.74
N ALA A 346 -4.93 -18.67 2.87
CA ALA A 346 -5.24 -17.79 1.74
C ALA A 346 -4.55 -16.41 1.78
N VAL A 347 -4.16 -15.93 0.59
CA VAL A 347 -3.68 -14.56 0.34
C VAL A 347 -4.49 -13.96 -0.81
N GLU A 348 -5.20 -12.87 -0.54
CA GLU A 348 -5.90 -12.08 -1.55
C GLU A 348 -5.11 -10.82 -1.88
N PHE A 349 -4.77 -10.61 -3.15
CA PHE A 349 -4.33 -9.30 -3.63
C PHE A 349 -5.55 -8.48 -4.02
N MET A 350 -5.77 -7.36 -3.33
CA MET A 350 -6.87 -6.45 -3.63
C MET A 350 -6.35 -5.15 -4.21
N GLU A 351 -6.89 -4.76 -5.36
CA GLU A 351 -6.48 -3.54 -6.05
C GLU A 351 -7.70 -2.74 -6.55
N LEU A 352 -7.65 -1.42 -6.35
CA LEU A 352 -8.73 -0.51 -6.71
C LEU A 352 -8.77 -0.24 -8.21
N TRP A 353 -7.61 -0.15 -8.88
CA TRP A 353 -7.52 0.19 -10.29
C TRP A 353 -7.45 -1.05 -11.19
N GLN A 354 -8.34 -1.12 -12.19
CA GLN A 354 -8.50 -2.29 -13.05
C GLN A 354 -7.21 -2.69 -13.79
N ASP A 355 -6.52 -1.70 -14.36
CA ASP A 355 -5.28 -1.92 -15.10
C ASP A 355 -4.17 -2.47 -14.19
N THR A 356 -4.10 -1.99 -12.96
CA THR A 356 -3.14 -2.48 -11.96
C THR A 356 -3.52 -3.88 -11.49
N ALA A 357 -4.80 -4.17 -11.27
CA ALA A 357 -5.26 -5.54 -10.95
C ALA A 357 -4.92 -6.55 -12.07
N ILE A 358 -5.05 -6.13 -13.33
CA ILE A 358 -4.62 -6.94 -14.49
C ILE A 358 -3.09 -7.15 -14.47
N GLN A 359 -2.31 -6.10 -14.20
CA GLN A 359 -0.86 -6.20 -14.07
C GLN A 359 -0.45 -7.19 -12.98
N VAL A 360 -1.12 -7.16 -11.81
CA VAL A 360 -0.88 -8.10 -10.71
C VAL A 360 -1.13 -9.54 -11.15
N ALA A 361 -2.24 -9.82 -11.82
CA ALA A 361 -2.55 -11.15 -12.31
C ALA A 361 -1.48 -11.67 -13.30
N GLN A 362 -1.00 -10.82 -14.21
CA GLN A 362 0.03 -11.18 -15.19
C GLN A 362 1.42 -11.39 -14.55
N ASP A 363 1.80 -10.56 -13.58
CA ASP A 363 3.08 -10.74 -12.89
C ASP A 363 3.04 -11.91 -11.91
N LEU A 364 1.89 -12.20 -11.29
CA LEU A 364 1.69 -13.36 -10.44
C LEU A 364 1.92 -14.67 -11.21
N GLU A 365 1.40 -14.78 -12.44
CA GLU A 365 1.66 -15.95 -13.31
C GLU A 365 3.16 -16.18 -13.51
N ARG A 366 3.92 -15.11 -13.78
CA ARG A 366 5.37 -15.18 -13.99
C ARG A 366 6.13 -15.55 -12.70
N VAL A 367 5.73 -14.97 -11.57
CA VAL A 367 6.35 -15.22 -10.26
C VAL A 367 6.13 -16.66 -9.80
N LEU A 368 4.95 -17.24 -10.06
CA LEU A 368 4.65 -18.63 -9.69
C LEU A 368 5.37 -19.68 -10.57
N LEU A 369 5.80 -19.30 -11.78
CA LEU A 369 6.65 -20.14 -12.63
C LEU A 369 8.12 -20.17 -12.15
N ASP A 370 8.53 -19.22 -11.32
CA ASP A 370 9.90 -19.16 -10.81
C ASP A 370 10.11 -20.20 -9.69
N GLY A 371 11.14 -21.03 -9.82
CA GLY A 371 11.29 -22.32 -9.12
C GLY A 371 11.33 -22.26 -7.59
N SER A 372 11.46 -21.05 -7.00
CA SER A 372 11.58 -20.84 -5.56
C SER A 372 10.26 -20.85 -4.78
N LEU A 373 9.12 -20.61 -5.45
CA LEU A 373 7.78 -20.58 -4.86
C LEU A 373 6.91 -21.78 -5.30
N THR A 374 7.44 -22.61 -6.18
CA THR A 374 6.76 -23.79 -6.74
C THR A 374 6.27 -24.72 -5.63
N GLY A 375 4.99 -25.10 -5.70
CA GLY A 375 4.34 -26.00 -4.74
C GLY A 375 3.97 -25.37 -3.38
N SER A 376 4.34 -24.12 -3.11
CA SER A 376 3.93 -23.42 -1.88
C SER A 376 2.58 -22.73 -2.01
N PHE A 377 2.18 -22.38 -3.23
CA PHE A 377 0.97 -21.63 -3.54
C PHE A 377 0.14 -22.30 -4.64
N SER A 378 -1.16 -22.07 -4.62
CA SER A 378 -2.09 -22.50 -5.65
C SER A 378 -2.97 -21.34 -6.10
N TRP A 379 -2.91 -21.01 -7.39
CA TRP A 379 -3.83 -20.07 -8.02
C TRP A 379 -4.63 -20.81 -9.09
N GLN A 380 -5.74 -21.44 -8.67
CA GLN A 380 -6.53 -22.30 -9.55
C GLN A 380 -7.32 -21.52 -10.61
N GLU A 381 -7.85 -20.36 -10.23
CA GLU A 381 -8.77 -19.61 -11.11
C GLU A 381 -8.05 -18.84 -12.23
N GLN A 382 -6.80 -18.43 -12.00
CA GLN A 382 -5.97 -17.66 -12.95
C GLN A 382 -6.71 -16.44 -13.56
N LYS A 383 -7.55 -15.80 -12.76
CA LYS A 383 -8.44 -14.71 -13.17
C LYS A 383 -8.44 -13.61 -12.11
N VAL A 384 -8.78 -12.41 -12.55
CA VAL A 384 -9.11 -11.30 -11.66
C VAL A 384 -10.59 -11.42 -11.28
N ASN A 385 -10.84 -11.55 -9.99
CA ASN A 385 -12.17 -11.57 -9.41
C ASN A 385 -12.74 -10.16 -9.38
N HIS A 386 -14.03 -10.04 -9.65
CA HIS A 386 -14.74 -8.76 -9.64
C HIS A 386 -15.25 -8.47 -8.23
N GLY A 387 -14.73 -7.42 -7.60
CA GLY A 387 -15.19 -6.90 -6.32
C GLY A 387 -16.05 -5.63 -6.50
N GLU A 388 -16.67 -5.20 -5.40
CA GLU A 388 -17.44 -3.95 -5.37
C GLU A 388 -16.52 -2.72 -5.36
N GLY A 389 -16.97 -1.61 -5.97
CA GLY A 389 -16.27 -0.31 -5.88
C GLY A 389 -14.98 -0.15 -6.72
N GLY A 390 -14.60 -1.15 -7.51
CA GLY A 390 -13.43 -1.08 -8.40
C GLY A 390 -13.50 0.08 -9.41
N ARG A 391 -12.36 0.73 -9.67
CA ARG A 391 -12.21 1.91 -10.54
C ARG A 391 -11.44 1.62 -11.83
N ARG A 392 -11.65 2.45 -12.84
CA ARG A 392 -11.03 2.36 -14.17
C ARG A 392 -10.40 3.69 -14.57
N ARG A 393 -9.34 3.63 -15.37
CA ARG A 393 -8.72 4.83 -15.96
C ARG A 393 -8.44 4.59 -17.43
N ILE A 394 -8.63 5.61 -18.26
CA ILE A 394 -8.34 5.57 -19.70
C ILE A 394 -6.85 5.77 -19.93
N GLN A 395 -6.24 6.65 -19.13
CA GLN A 395 -4.82 6.94 -19.17
C GLN A 395 -4.24 6.66 -17.79
N TYR A 396 -3.04 6.09 -17.80
CA TYR A 396 -2.21 6.04 -16.62
C TYR A 396 -1.70 7.47 -16.33
N GLU A 397 -2.24 8.09 -15.29
CA GLU A 397 -1.66 9.31 -14.70
C GLU A 397 -0.69 8.85 -13.61
N ASP A 398 0.58 9.25 -13.70
CA ASP A 398 1.47 9.18 -12.53
C ASP A 398 0.85 10.01 -11.41
N PRO A 399 0.97 9.56 -10.13
CA PRO A 399 0.42 10.31 -9.01
C PRO A 399 0.91 11.77 -9.07
N PRO A 400 0.00 12.77 -9.20
CA PRO A 400 0.42 14.15 -9.15
C PRO A 400 1.06 14.37 -7.78
N ASN A 401 2.25 14.99 -7.76
CA ASN A 401 3.14 15.18 -6.61
C ASN A 401 4.23 14.11 -6.40
N TRP A 402 4.67 13.39 -7.44
CA TRP A 402 5.86 12.57 -7.32
C TRP A 402 7.15 13.41 -7.40
N TRP A 403 7.95 13.35 -6.34
CA TRP A 403 9.25 14.01 -6.27
C TRP A 403 10.36 13.00 -6.55
N ARG A 404 11.13 13.19 -7.62
CA ARG A 404 12.33 12.37 -7.90
C ARG A 404 13.36 12.61 -6.79
N ARG A 405 14.00 11.55 -6.29
CA ARG A 405 15.07 11.66 -5.28
C ARG A 405 16.45 11.43 -5.91
N LEU A 406 17.33 12.41 -5.74
CA LEU A 406 18.71 12.35 -6.20
C LEU A 406 19.66 12.46 -5.00
N GLU A 407 20.37 11.38 -4.66
CA GLU A 407 21.42 11.43 -3.65
C GLU A 407 22.72 11.98 -4.28
N ILE A 408 23.30 12.98 -3.62
CA ILE A 408 24.58 13.60 -3.98
C ILE A 408 25.47 13.58 -2.74
N VAL A 409 26.51 12.76 -2.75
CA VAL A 409 27.46 12.61 -1.63
C VAL A 409 28.87 12.93 -2.09
N HIS A 410 29.63 13.65 -1.27
CA HIS A 410 31.04 13.91 -1.51
C HIS A 410 31.90 12.73 -1.02
N ASP A 411 32.62 12.09 -1.95
CA ASP A 411 33.57 11.04 -1.60
C ASP A 411 34.89 11.66 -1.14
N ARG A 412 35.10 11.70 0.18
CA ARG A 412 36.31 12.27 0.81
C ARG A 412 37.62 11.59 0.36
N LYS A 413 37.57 10.34 -0.13
CA LYS A 413 38.77 9.61 -0.54
C LYS A 413 39.27 10.05 -1.91
N TYR A 414 38.37 10.42 -2.80
CA TYR A 414 38.68 10.76 -4.19
C TYR A 414 38.46 12.23 -4.52
N GLY A 415 37.79 13.00 -3.65
CA GLY A 415 37.47 14.40 -3.88
C GLY A 415 36.46 14.56 -5.03
N GLU A 416 35.50 13.64 -5.14
CA GLU A 416 34.52 13.57 -6.23
C GLU A 416 33.10 13.68 -5.68
N LEU A 417 32.16 14.15 -6.50
CA LEU A 417 30.73 14.11 -6.21
C LEU A 417 30.11 12.85 -6.82
N ARG A 418 29.46 12.05 -5.96
CA ARG A 418 28.76 10.83 -6.34
C ARG A 418 27.27 11.10 -6.43
N PHE A 419 26.71 10.91 -7.62
CA PHE A 419 25.28 11.03 -7.91
C PHE A 419 24.65 9.64 -7.94
N THR A 420 23.57 9.46 -7.19
CA THR A 420 22.79 8.22 -7.14
C THR A 420 21.31 8.57 -7.29
N ALA A 421 20.73 8.28 -8.45
CA ALA A 421 19.28 8.41 -8.64
C ALA A 421 18.60 7.26 -7.90
N LEU A 422 17.68 7.60 -6.98
CA LEU A 422 16.99 6.62 -6.13
C LEU A 422 15.66 6.15 -6.74
N THR A 423 15.35 6.52 -7.99
CA THR A 423 14.04 6.30 -8.61
C THR A 423 14.11 5.58 -9.96
N ASP A 424 13.09 4.74 -10.20
CA ASP A 424 12.66 4.04 -11.44
C ASP A 424 13.35 2.77 -11.92
N ARG A 425 14.44 2.29 -11.32
CA ARG A 425 15.02 0.98 -11.72
C ARG A 425 15.53 0.19 -10.53
N ALA A 426 15.45 -1.14 -10.62
CA ALA A 426 16.01 -2.13 -9.68
C ALA A 426 17.55 -2.05 -9.49
N ARG A 427 18.18 -0.97 -9.98
CA ARG A 427 19.60 -0.67 -9.83
C ARG A 427 19.74 0.83 -9.54
N ALA A 428 20.30 1.15 -8.37
CA ALA A 428 20.81 2.49 -8.09
C ALA A 428 21.96 2.79 -9.07
N GLU A 429 21.69 3.62 -10.06
CA GLU A 429 22.69 3.99 -11.07
C GLU A 429 23.63 5.04 -10.48
N ARG A 430 24.94 4.73 -10.49
CA ARG A 430 25.99 5.59 -9.94
C ARG A 430 26.65 6.33 -11.07
N SER A 431 26.70 7.65 -10.97
CA SER A 431 27.52 8.50 -11.84
C SER A 431 28.49 9.30 -10.98
N LEU A 432 29.74 9.36 -11.42
CA LEU A 432 30.82 10.08 -10.75
C LEU A 432 31.16 11.32 -11.57
N VAL A 433 31.36 12.44 -10.88
CA VAL A 433 31.96 13.64 -11.47
C VAL A 433 33.36 13.77 -10.91
N SER A 434 34.35 13.53 -11.77
CA SER A 434 35.79 13.57 -11.44
C SER A 434 36.48 14.89 -11.88
N GLY A 435 35.70 15.97 -12.02
CA GLY A 435 36.19 17.27 -12.46
C GLY A 435 37.05 17.98 -11.40
N GLN A 436 37.73 19.07 -11.81
CA GLN A 436 38.43 19.99 -10.90
C GLN A 436 37.41 20.76 -10.04
N LEU A 437 36.85 20.13 -9.00
CA LEU A 437 35.88 20.76 -8.08
C LEU A 437 36.41 22.08 -7.50
N GLN A 438 37.73 22.23 -7.38
CA GLN A 438 38.37 23.49 -6.96
C GLN A 438 38.03 24.68 -7.86
N LEU A 439 37.93 24.49 -9.19
CA LEU A 439 37.53 25.56 -10.10
C LEU A 439 36.03 25.90 -9.96
N ALA A 440 35.20 24.89 -9.68
CA ALA A 440 33.78 25.12 -9.40
C ALA A 440 33.62 25.91 -8.09
N ASP A 441 34.39 25.57 -7.06
CA ASP A 441 34.40 26.28 -5.77
C ASP A 441 34.77 27.76 -5.94
N ASP A 442 35.75 28.09 -6.80
CA ASP A 442 36.13 29.48 -7.08
C ASP A 442 35.03 30.27 -7.82
N LEU A 443 34.30 29.63 -8.74
CA LEU A 443 33.15 30.24 -9.42
C LEU A 443 31.95 30.42 -8.48
N ILE A 444 31.71 29.46 -7.60
CA ILE A 444 30.67 29.53 -6.57
C ILE A 444 30.94 30.72 -5.65
N ARG A 445 32.18 30.89 -5.17
CA ARG A 445 32.57 32.03 -4.30
C ARG A 445 32.25 33.40 -4.90
N ARG A 446 32.42 33.55 -6.22
CA ARG A 446 32.07 34.79 -6.93
C ARG A 446 30.57 34.99 -7.05
N THR A 447 29.82 33.91 -7.22
CA THR A 447 28.36 33.96 -7.44
C THR A 447 27.59 34.24 -6.15
N ILE A 448 28.05 33.73 -5.01
CA ILE A 448 27.36 33.84 -3.71
C ILE A 448 27.63 35.17 -2.97
N THR A 449 28.56 35.99 -3.46
CA THR A 449 28.94 37.27 -2.84
C THR A 449 28.22 38.47 -3.43
N ASP A 450 27.60 38.31 -4.61
CA ASP A 450 26.78 39.31 -5.30
C ASP A 450 25.33 38.82 -5.36
N THR A 451 24.36 39.74 -5.28
CA THR A 451 22.94 39.44 -5.43
C THR A 451 22.48 39.52 -6.89
N SER A 452 23.34 39.99 -7.81
CA SER A 452 23.05 40.05 -9.24
C SER A 452 23.00 38.66 -9.87
N ARG A 453 22.07 38.45 -10.83
CA ARG A 453 21.97 37.20 -11.59
C ARG A 453 23.01 37.20 -12.72
N ASP A 454 23.90 36.20 -12.72
CA ASP A 454 24.83 35.92 -13.83
C ASP A 454 24.55 34.54 -14.47
N PRO A 455 23.74 34.48 -15.54
CA PRO A 455 23.43 33.24 -16.24
C PRO A 455 24.66 32.55 -16.82
N LYS A 456 25.73 33.28 -17.17
CA LYS A 456 26.93 32.66 -17.77
C LYS A 456 27.65 31.78 -16.75
N THR A 457 27.78 32.25 -15.52
CA THR A 457 28.38 31.47 -14.44
C THR A 457 27.47 30.31 -14.02
N ALA A 458 26.15 30.51 -13.97
CA ALA A 458 25.18 29.44 -13.75
C ALA A 458 25.29 28.30 -14.77
N HIS A 459 25.37 28.63 -16.08
CA HIS A 459 25.57 27.65 -17.14
C HIS A 459 26.92 26.92 -17.01
N ALA A 460 27.99 27.63 -16.68
CA ALA A 460 29.30 27.00 -16.48
C ALA A 460 29.30 26.02 -15.30
N LEU A 461 28.66 26.39 -14.18
CA LEU A 461 28.51 25.51 -13.02
C LEU A 461 27.65 24.28 -13.33
N PHE A 462 26.55 24.44 -14.08
CA PHE A 462 25.73 23.31 -14.53
C PHE A 462 26.57 22.33 -15.36
N GLU A 463 27.40 22.86 -16.26
CA GLU A 463 28.27 22.04 -17.10
C GLU A 463 29.36 21.29 -16.31
N MET A 464 29.88 21.90 -15.25
CA MET A 464 30.95 21.34 -14.43
C MET A 464 30.45 20.35 -13.36
N LEU A 465 29.28 20.60 -12.76
CA LEU A 465 28.79 19.86 -11.60
C LEU A 465 27.85 18.71 -11.94
N ILE A 466 27.11 18.80 -13.05
CA ILE A 466 26.12 17.77 -13.42
C ILE A 466 26.76 16.74 -14.39
N PRO A 467 26.66 15.42 -14.13
CA PRO A 467 27.09 14.40 -15.07
C PRO A 467 26.34 14.49 -16.41
N ASN A 468 27.03 14.26 -17.53
CA ASN A 468 26.43 14.33 -18.88
C ASN A 468 25.17 13.47 -19.04
N ARG A 469 25.13 12.29 -18.40
CA ARG A 469 23.95 11.43 -18.41
C ARG A 469 22.72 12.06 -17.74
N LEU A 470 22.92 12.82 -16.65
CA LEU A 470 21.83 13.54 -15.99
C LEU A 470 21.40 14.77 -16.83
N LYS A 471 22.33 15.39 -17.56
CA LYS A 471 21.99 16.46 -18.53
C LYS A 471 21.11 15.94 -19.67
N GLU A 472 21.35 14.73 -20.17
CA GLU A 472 20.52 14.09 -21.20
C GLU A 472 19.10 13.73 -20.71
N LEU A 473 18.93 13.56 -19.40
CA LEU A 473 17.64 13.28 -18.73
C LEU A 473 16.92 14.56 -18.23
N SER A 474 17.58 15.72 -18.35
CA SER A 474 17.09 17.07 -17.99
C SER A 474 15.81 17.56 -18.69
N PRO A 475 15.37 17.05 -19.87
CA PRO A 475 14.15 17.52 -20.51
C PRO A 475 12.84 17.25 -19.74
N ASP A 476 12.84 16.27 -18.82
CA ASP A 476 11.67 15.94 -18.00
C ASP A 476 11.65 16.83 -16.75
N GLN A 477 10.88 17.92 -16.79
CA GLN A 477 10.71 18.90 -15.71
C GLN A 477 9.88 18.35 -14.54
N ASP A 478 10.42 17.38 -13.80
CA ASP A 478 9.79 16.83 -12.59
C ASP A 478 10.26 17.55 -11.30
N ASP A 479 9.44 17.47 -10.24
CA ASP A 479 9.83 17.93 -8.91
C ASP A 479 10.97 17.07 -8.33
N LEU A 480 11.94 17.68 -7.64
CA LEU A 480 13.21 17.07 -7.21
C LEU A 480 13.48 17.26 -5.72
N VAL A 481 13.78 16.17 -5.01
CA VAL A 481 14.40 16.19 -3.68
C VAL A 481 15.85 15.74 -3.79
N MET A 482 16.78 16.62 -3.41
CA MET A 482 18.21 16.33 -3.35
C MET A 482 18.58 15.85 -1.95
N VAL A 483 19.05 14.60 -1.85
CA VAL A 483 19.59 14.07 -0.59
C VAL A 483 21.08 14.37 -0.57
N VAL A 484 21.49 15.33 0.25
CA VAL A 484 22.85 15.89 0.28
C VAL A 484 23.52 15.62 1.63
N ASP A 485 24.84 15.46 1.62
CA ASP A 485 25.64 15.49 2.85
C ASP A 485 26.03 16.94 3.19
N GLU A 486 26.74 17.13 4.30
CA GLU A 486 27.17 18.46 4.76
C GLU A 486 28.05 19.21 3.74
N VAL A 487 28.82 18.50 2.92
CA VAL A 487 29.73 19.10 1.93
C VAL A 487 28.97 19.40 0.64
N SER A 488 28.24 18.43 0.09
CA SER A 488 27.46 18.59 -1.14
C SER A 488 26.27 19.55 -0.95
N GLY A 489 25.79 19.72 0.28
CA GLY A 489 24.83 20.76 0.65
C GLY A 489 25.37 22.19 0.50
N GLY A 490 26.68 22.39 0.47
CA GLY A 490 27.27 23.72 0.28
C GLY A 490 27.12 24.28 -1.15
N TYR A 491 26.81 23.44 -2.14
CA TYR A 491 26.72 23.84 -3.54
C TYR A 491 25.37 24.52 -3.85
N PRO A 492 25.34 25.56 -4.72
CA PRO A 492 24.13 26.30 -5.07
C PRO A 492 23.35 25.59 -6.20
N TRP A 493 22.85 24.38 -5.93
CA TRP A 493 22.12 23.55 -6.90
C TRP A 493 20.95 24.27 -7.57
N GLU A 494 20.27 25.13 -6.82
CA GLU A 494 19.12 25.91 -7.24
C GLU A 494 19.46 26.97 -8.30
N LEU A 495 20.72 27.41 -8.39
CA LEU A 495 21.19 28.37 -9.38
C LEU A 495 21.64 27.74 -10.68
N LEU A 496 21.71 26.41 -10.77
CA LEU A 496 22.22 25.76 -11.98
C LEU A 496 21.20 25.89 -13.12
N GLU A 497 21.63 26.47 -14.23
CA GLU A 497 20.82 26.71 -15.42
C GLU A 497 21.39 25.87 -16.58
N ASP A 498 20.50 25.20 -17.33
CA ASP A 498 20.88 24.49 -18.56
C ASP A 498 20.77 25.44 -19.76
N ARG A 499 21.90 25.69 -20.43
CA ARG A 499 21.97 26.56 -21.61
C ARG A 499 21.12 26.06 -22.78
N TRP A 500 20.94 24.74 -22.91
CA TRP A 500 20.26 24.12 -24.04
C TRP A 500 18.80 23.72 -23.73
N SER A 501 18.33 24.03 -22.53
CA SER A 501 16.91 23.95 -22.15
C SER A 501 16.05 24.80 -23.10
N ARG A 502 14.89 24.26 -23.50
CA ARG A 502 13.88 24.99 -24.30
C ARG A 502 13.05 25.97 -23.47
N GLY A 503 13.16 25.95 -22.14
CA GLY A 503 12.41 26.80 -21.24
C GLY A 503 13.16 28.09 -20.88
N GLU A 504 12.45 29.22 -20.82
CA GLU A 504 13.00 30.53 -20.43
C GLU A 504 13.29 30.66 -18.92
N ARG A 505 12.92 29.66 -18.11
CA ARG A 505 12.97 29.70 -16.64
C ARG A 505 13.99 28.71 -16.06
N PRO A 506 14.72 29.09 -14.98
CA PRO A 506 15.60 28.18 -14.25
C PRO A 506 14.84 26.96 -13.67
N PRO A 507 15.46 25.77 -13.58
CA PRO A 507 14.81 24.56 -13.07
C PRO A 507 14.18 24.73 -11.68
N ALA A 508 14.89 25.35 -10.73
CA ALA A 508 14.38 25.56 -9.37
C ALA A 508 13.16 26.50 -9.27
N VAL A 509 12.84 27.21 -10.35
CA VAL A 509 11.66 28.07 -10.49
C VAL A 509 10.54 27.35 -11.25
N ALA A 510 10.91 26.55 -12.26
CA ALA A 510 9.95 25.81 -13.08
C ALA A 510 9.36 24.59 -12.35
N THR A 511 10.15 23.92 -11.51
CA THR A 511 9.76 22.72 -10.76
C THR A 511 10.02 22.91 -9.27
N GLY A 512 9.35 22.10 -8.44
CA GLY A 512 9.62 22.01 -7.02
C GLY A 512 11.02 21.43 -6.79
N MET A 513 11.87 22.12 -6.02
CA MET A 513 13.21 21.64 -5.69
C MET A 513 13.49 21.80 -4.20
N LEU A 514 13.70 20.69 -3.49
CA LEU A 514 13.92 20.62 -2.05
C LEU A 514 15.18 19.82 -1.71
N ARG A 515 15.63 19.90 -0.45
CA ARG A 515 16.79 19.18 0.07
C ARG A 515 16.41 18.29 1.26
N GLN A 516 17.18 17.23 1.46
CA GLN A 516 17.21 16.44 2.70
C GLN A 516 18.66 16.25 3.10
N LEU A 517 18.99 16.52 4.37
CA LEU A 517 20.35 16.36 4.87
C LEU A 517 20.57 14.92 5.33
N LYS A 518 21.60 14.28 4.79
CA LYS A 518 22.08 12.98 5.25
C LYS A 518 23.08 13.16 6.39
N THR A 519 22.69 12.75 7.60
CA THR A 519 23.50 12.86 8.83
C THR A 519 23.37 11.61 9.67
N ASP A 520 24.50 11.16 10.26
CA ASP A 520 24.53 10.03 11.21
C ASP A 520 24.25 10.48 12.65
N VAL A 521 24.33 11.79 12.92
CA VAL A 521 24.07 12.41 14.22
C VAL A 521 22.69 13.04 14.19
N PHE A 522 21.75 12.58 15.02
CA PHE A 522 20.41 13.14 15.14
C PHE A 522 19.75 12.80 16.49
N ARG A 523 18.71 13.55 16.86
CA ARG A 523 17.90 13.31 18.06
C ARG A 523 16.85 12.23 17.77
N GLU A 524 16.98 11.06 18.39
CA GLU A 524 16.11 9.89 18.11
C GLU A 524 14.62 10.11 18.41
N GLN A 525 14.31 10.93 19.42
CA GLN A 525 12.94 11.25 19.83
C GLN A 525 12.77 12.77 19.96
N PRO A 526 12.52 13.49 18.85
CA PRO A 526 12.26 14.92 18.90
C PRO A 526 10.91 15.17 19.56
N VAL A 527 10.90 16.02 20.59
CA VAL A 527 9.68 16.43 21.28
C VAL A 527 9.17 17.72 20.62
N SER A 528 8.15 17.63 19.77
CA SER A 528 7.54 18.80 19.13
C SER A 528 6.54 19.52 20.07
N THR A 529 6.19 20.75 19.69
CA THR A 529 5.04 21.48 20.23
C THR A 529 3.88 21.43 19.25
N PHE A 530 2.65 21.36 19.77
CA PHE A 530 1.42 21.35 18.98
C PHE A 530 0.65 22.68 19.07
N GLU A 531 1.13 23.61 19.88
CA GLU A 531 0.50 24.92 20.04
C GLU A 531 0.86 25.82 18.85
N ASP A 532 -0.06 26.70 18.42
CA ASP A 532 0.17 27.66 17.33
C ASP A 532 0.99 28.87 17.83
N THR A 533 2.17 28.60 18.40
CA THR A 533 3.11 29.59 18.93
C THR A 533 4.25 29.84 17.95
N VAL A 534 4.67 31.10 17.84
CA VAL A 534 5.72 31.54 16.91
C VAL A 534 6.72 32.40 17.64
N TYR A 535 8.01 32.19 17.37
CA TYR A 535 9.07 33.10 17.79
C TYR A 535 9.73 33.79 16.60
N VAL A 536 9.72 35.11 16.59
CA VAL A 536 10.29 35.94 15.51
C VAL A 536 11.42 36.79 16.08
N VAL A 537 12.64 36.64 15.56
CA VAL A 537 13.80 37.48 15.88
C VAL A 537 14.17 38.27 14.63
N GLY A 538 14.28 39.60 14.74
CA GLY A 538 14.58 40.48 13.60
C GLY A 538 15.51 41.62 13.96
N ASP A 539 16.57 41.83 13.17
CA ASP A 539 17.56 42.91 13.37
C ASP A 539 18.00 43.06 14.86
N PRO A 540 18.63 42.03 15.48
CA PRO A 540 19.09 42.11 16.87
C PRO A 540 19.96 43.34 17.15
N LEU A 541 19.88 43.90 18.36
CA LEU A 541 20.62 45.12 18.70
C LEU A 541 22.12 44.84 18.89
N VAL A 542 22.95 45.34 17.98
CA VAL A 542 24.42 45.32 18.10
C VAL A 542 24.90 46.71 18.56
N THR A 543 25.63 46.74 19.68
CA THR A 543 26.21 47.96 20.28
C THR A 543 27.74 47.90 20.31
N GLY A 544 28.38 49.04 20.60
CA GLY A 544 29.82 49.11 20.80
C GLY A 544 30.64 49.03 19.50
N ALA A 545 31.89 48.55 19.59
CA ALA A 545 32.85 48.56 18.48
C ALA A 545 32.45 47.65 17.29
N LEU A 546 31.51 46.72 17.50
CA LEU A 546 30.99 45.85 16.45
C LEU A 546 29.83 46.46 15.65
N ALA A 547 29.24 47.56 16.11
CA ALA A 547 28.16 48.24 15.38
C ALA A 547 28.62 48.79 14.02
N ASP A 548 29.91 49.14 13.90
CA ASP A 548 30.52 49.57 12.63
C ASP A 548 30.77 48.38 11.67
N ILE A 549 30.91 47.16 12.20
CA ILE A 549 31.13 45.92 11.44
C ILE A 549 29.79 45.28 11.03
N PHE A 550 28.78 45.38 11.89
CA PHE A 550 27.44 44.83 11.71
C PHE A 550 26.40 45.96 11.85
N PRO A 551 26.21 46.78 10.80
CA PRO A 551 25.27 47.89 10.84
C PRO A 551 23.82 47.40 10.91
N PRO A 552 22.87 48.24 11.38
CA PRO A 552 21.45 47.88 11.40
C PRO A 552 20.92 47.43 10.04
N LEU A 553 20.12 46.36 10.04
CA LEU A 553 19.53 45.75 8.84
C LEU A 553 18.05 46.14 8.72
N GLU A 554 17.79 47.27 8.07
CA GLU A 554 16.42 47.75 7.88
C GLU A 554 15.56 46.76 7.06
N GLY A 555 16.16 46.00 6.14
CA GLY A 555 15.50 44.89 5.43
C GLY A 555 15.03 43.77 6.36
N ALA A 556 15.94 43.21 7.16
CA ALA A 556 15.65 42.17 8.15
C ALA A 556 14.59 42.62 9.18
N ARG A 557 14.65 43.90 9.59
CA ARG A 557 13.66 44.51 10.46
C ARG A 557 12.28 44.55 9.81
N LYS A 558 12.18 45.03 8.56
CA LYS A 558 10.90 45.10 7.83
C LYS A 558 10.31 43.71 7.59
N GLU A 559 11.14 42.74 7.21
CA GLU A 559 10.73 41.34 7.05
C GLU A 559 10.13 40.79 8.35
N ALA A 560 10.85 40.92 9.47
CA ALA A 560 10.39 40.41 10.76
C ALA A 560 9.05 41.03 11.21
N VAL A 561 8.85 42.34 10.99
CA VAL A 561 7.56 43.01 11.26
C VAL A 561 6.45 42.43 10.39
N VAL A 562 6.66 42.36 9.07
CA VAL A 562 5.64 41.85 8.14
C VAL A 562 5.29 40.38 8.41
N VAL A 563 6.29 39.54 8.70
CA VAL A 563 6.09 38.12 9.02
C VAL A 563 5.34 37.97 10.35
N ALA A 564 5.72 38.73 11.38
CA ALA A 564 5.03 38.70 12.68
C ALA A 564 3.55 39.10 12.54
N ASP A 565 3.27 40.19 11.84
CA ASP A 565 1.90 40.67 11.59
C ASP A 565 1.09 39.63 10.79
N PHE A 566 1.69 39.04 9.76
CA PHE A 566 1.04 38.03 8.91
C PHE A 566 0.68 36.76 9.68
N LEU A 567 1.60 36.27 10.53
CA LEU A 567 1.38 35.09 11.37
C LEU A 567 0.33 35.36 12.46
N GLN A 568 0.36 36.54 13.06
CA GLN A 568 -0.64 36.96 14.04
C GLN A 568 -2.05 37.04 13.43
N GLN A 569 -2.19 37.65 12.25
CA GLN A 569 -3.46 37.71 11.50
C GLN A 569 -3.96 36.31 11.11
N SER A 570 -3.05 35.36 10.93
CA SER A 570 -3.35 33.96 10.64
C SER A 570 -3.71 33.14 11.90
N GLY A 571 -3.79 33.77 13.08
CA GLY A 571 -4.25 33.16 14.33
C GLY A 571 -3.17 32.47 15.15
N PHE A 572 -1.89 32.78 14.93
CA PHE A 572 -0.80 32.32 15.81
C PHE A 572 -0.58 33.27 16.99
N VAL A 573 -0.11 32.72 18.10
CA VAL A 573 0.43 33.49 19.23
C VAL A 573 1.89 33.83 18.91
N VAL A 574 2.15 35.07 18.53
CA VAL A 574 3.46 35.54 18.09
C VAL A 574 4.20 36.24 19.22
N THR A 575 5.38 35.74 19.56
CA THR A 575 6.37 36.41 20.41
C THR A 575 7.48 36.95 19.50
N SER A 576 7.64 38.28 19.42
CA SER A 576 8.64 38.91 18.57
C SER A 576 9.70 39.67 19.37
N GLN A 577 10.96 39.55 18.95
CA GLN A 577 12.12 40.28 19.46
C GLN A 577 12.79 41.01 18.30
N ILE A 578 12.41 42.27 18.10
CA ILE A 578 12.89 43.11 16.99
C ILE A 578 13.73 44.24 17.57
N ARG A 579 15.01 44.33 17.19
CA ARG A 579 15.98 45.25 17.82
C ARG A 579 16.09 45.10 19.34
N SER A 580 15.96 43.86 19.81
CA SER A 580 16.09 43.50 21.22
C SER A 580 17.53 43.17 21.60
N ASP A 581 17.83 43.21 22.90
CA ASP A 581 19.12 42.83 23.45
C ASP A 581 19.30 41.29 23.53
N PRO A 582 20.55 40.78 23.66
CA PRO A 582 20.82 39.35 23.72
C PRO A 582 20.08 38.59 24.83
N GLN A 583 19.88 39.20 26.00
CA GLN A 583 19.28 38.53 27.15
C GLN A 583 17.80 38.28 26.88
N SER A 584 17.10 39.28 26.32
CA SER A 584 15.71 39.16 25.89
C SER A 584 15.54 38.08 24.80
N ILE A 585 16.47 38.04 23.82
CA ILE A 585 16.42 37.04 22.73
C ILE A 585 16.63 35.62 23.28
N MET A 586 17.61 35.42 24.16
CA MET A 586 17.90 34.10 24.74
C MET A 586 16.81 33.64 25.73
N ALA A 587 16.30 34.55 26.57
CA ALA A 587 15.18 34.25 27.45
C ALA A 587 13.95 33.84 26.64
N GLY A 588 13.61 34.60 25.60
CA GLY A 588 12.49 34.29 24.71
C GLY A 588 12.66 32.96 23.98
N LEU A 589 13.86 32.61 23.53
CA LEU A 589 14.12 31.33 22.83
C LEU A 589 13.81 30.10 23.70
N HIS A 590 14.01 30.20 25.02
CA HIS A 590 13.81 29.11 25.98
C HIS A 590 12.52 29.21 26.81
N ASP A 591 11.75 30.28 26.67
CA ASP A 591 10.54 30.56 27.46
C ASP A 591 9.41 29.55 27.21
N SER A 592 9.17 29.24 25.93
CA SER A 592 8.02 28.46 25.48
C SER A 592 8.41 27.48 24.37
N GLY A 593 7.55 26.50 24.08
CA GLY A 593 7.71 25.66 22.90
C GLY A 593 7.15 26.37 21.68
N TYR A 594 7.96 26.60 20.64
CA TYR A 594 7.57 27.30 19.41
C TYR A 594 7.36 26.35 18.24
N ARG A 595 6.24 26.51 17.53
CA ARG A 595 5.92 25.73 16.34
C ARG A 595 6.65 26.25 15.10
N ILE A 596 6.76 27.57 14.99
CA ILE A 596 7.55 28.25 13.96
C ILE A 596 8.61 29.11 14.63
N LEU A 597 9.83 29.02 14.12
CA LEU A 597 10.94 29.91 14.48
C LEU A 597 11.37 30.70 13.25
N HIS A 598 11.36 32.02 13.31
CA HIS A 598 11.82 32.91 12.23
C HIS A 598 12.98 33.76 12.73
N LEU A 599 14.15 33.64 12.10
CA LEU A 599 15.40 34.28 12.51
C LEU A 599 15.92 35.16 11.36
N ALA A 600 15.92 36.47 11.54
CA ALA A 600 16.44 37.43 10.56
C ALA A 600 17.51 38.34 11.19
N GLY A 601 18.73 38.34 10.64
CA GLY A 601 19.85 39.09 11.24
C GLY A 601 21.19 38.91 10.54
N HIS A 602 22.30 39.26 11.21
CA HIS A 602 23.64 39.03 10.68
C HIS A 602 24.13 37.61 11.01
N GLY A 603 24.64 36.90 10.01
CA GLY A 603 25.33 35.63 10.18
C GLY A 603 26.85 35.76 10.08
N VAL A 604 27.58 35.13 11.00
CA VAL A 604 29.04 34.98 10.93
C VAL A 604 29.51 33.52 10.95
N HIS A 605 30.50 33.17 10.12
CA HIS A 605 31.16 31.85 10.09
C HIS A 605 32.64 32.01 10.38
N ASN A 606 33.20 31.14 11.22
CA ASN A 606 34.62 31.14 11.59
C ASN A 606 35.16 32.53 11.98
N HIS A 607 34.31 33.37 12.58
CA HIS A 607 34.67 34.73 12.91
C HIS A 607 35.64 34.72 14.08
N LYS A 608 36.82 35.30 13.86
CA LYS A 608 37.86 35.43 14.88
C LYS A 608 37.50 36.57 15.80
N PHE A 609 36.93 36.23 16.95
CA PHE A 609 36.58 37.19 17.96
C PHE A 609 37.81 37.55 18.80
N PRO A 610 38.25 38.82 18.86
CA PRO A 610 39.32 39.23 19.75
C PRO A 610 38.80 39.15 21.20
N LEU A 611 39.47 38.36 22.05
CA LEU A 611 39.17 38.34 23.48
C LEU A 611 39.53 39.72 24.07
N ILE A 612 38.55 40.43 24.61
CA ILE A 612 38.74 41.69 25.32
C ILE A 612 39.60 41.41 26.58
N ASN A 613 40.73 42.11 26.69
CA ASN A 613 41.61 42.28 27.87
C ASN A 613 41.59 41.14 28.91
N SER A 614 42.16 39.99 28.57
CA SER A 614 42.61 39.05 29.60
C SER A 614 43.84 39.63 30.30
N THR A 615 43.68 40.17 31.51
CA THR A 615 44.79 40.39 32.46
C THR A 615 45.21 39.07 33.13
N ALA A 616 44.76 37.91 32.64
CA ALA A 616 45.05 36.62 33.25
C ALA A 616 46.54 36.30 33.11
N THR A 617 47.23 36.29 34.25
CA THR A 617 48.58 35.78 34.39
C THR A 617 48.53 34.28 34.69
N CYS A 618 49.46 33.53 34.13
CA CYS A 618 49.61 32.10 34.43
C CYS A 618 49.93 31.91 35.92
N GLN A 619 49.08 31.21 36.68
CA GLN A 619 49.25 30.99 38.13
C GLN A 619 50.55 30.23 38.50
N LEU A 620 51.24 29.65 37.52
CA LEU A 620 52.52 28.94 37.69
C LEU A 620 53.75 29.79 37.36
N CYS A 621 53.62 30.86 36.55
CA CYS A 621 54.78 31.62 36.09
C CYS A 621 54.59 33.14 35.98
N ASP A 622 53.43 33.67 36.39
CA ASP A 622 53.05 35.10 36.37
C ASP A 622 53.20 35.81 35.01
N GLN A 623 53.31 35.05 33.91
CA GLN A 623 53.33 35.62 32.56
C GLN A 623 51.92 35.89 32.04
N LEU A 624 51.74 37.03 31.36
CA LEU A 624 50.52 37.38 30.64
C LEU A 624 50.20 36.30 29.60
N LEU A 625 49.04 35.66 29.73
CA LEU A 625 48.56 34.71 28.72
C LEU A 625 48.22 35.48 27.45
N THR A 626 48.83 35.10 26.31
CA THR A 626 48.46 35.62 25.00
C THR A 626 47.01 35.22 24.70
N PRO A 627 46.07 36.17 24.51
CA PRO A 627 44.70 35.84 24.18
C PRO A 627 44.65 35.16 22.81
N GLN A 628 44.28 33.88 22.77
CA GLN A 628 43.99 33.16 21.54
C GLN A 628 42.60 33.61 21.04
N PRO A 629 42.47 34.14 19.81
CA PRO A 629 41.16 34.55 19.30
C PRO A 629 40.20 33.35 19.26
N LYS A 630 39.00 33.51 19.82
CA LYS A 630 37.98 32.46 19.79
C LYS A 630 37.28 32.52 18.43
N VAL A 631 37.27 31.40 17.73
CA VAL A 631 36.56 31.24 16.45
C VAL A 631 35.10 30.88 16.75
N ILE A 632 34.15 31.68 16.28
CA ILE A 632 32.72 31.49 16.53
C ILE A 632 31.94 31.49 15.21
N SER A 633 30.95 30.60 15.11
CA SER A 633 29.97 30.55 14.03
C SER A 633 28.56 30.63 14.63
N GLY A 634 27.75 31.60 14.20
CA GLY A 634 26.42 31.84 14.74
C GLY A 634 25.72 33.06 14.13
N MET A 635 24.46 33.29 14.51
CA MET A 635 23.78 34.56 14.24
C MET A 635 24.19 35.59 15.30
N VAL A 636 24.57 36.80 14.89
CA VAL A 636 24.93 37.89 15.81
C VAL A 636 23.67 38.36 16.52
N ILE A 637 23.66 38.30 17.86
CA ILE A 637 22.54 38.79 18.68
C ILE A 637 22.93 39.96 19.59
N GLY A 638 24.22 40.29 19.70
CA GLY A 638 24.72 41.53 20.32
C GLY A 638 26.26 41.61 20.36
N GLU A 639 26.81 42.53 21.16
CA GLU A 639 28.25 42.89 21.15
C GLU A 639 29.20 41.73 21.48
N ASN A 640 28.82 40.81 22.37
CA ASN A 640 29.62 39.63 22.72
C ASN A 640 28.77 38.34 22.74
N ALA A 641 27.66 38.33 21.98
CA ALA A 641 26.67 37.27 22.05
C ALA A 641 26.27 36.80 20.65
N PHE A 642 26.28 35.48 20.47
CA PHE A 642 25.94 34.81 19.23
C PHE A 642 24.94 33.71 19.54
N LEU A 643 23.94 33.54 18.68
CA LEU A 643 23.09 32.35 18.67
C LEU A 643 23.82 31.25 17.88
N THR A 644 24.45 30.32 18.59
CA THR A 644 25.25 29.25 18.01
C THR A 644 24.44 27.95 17.87
N PRO A 645 24.90 26.97 17.05
CA PRO A 645 24.31 25.64 17.03
C PRO A 645 24.19 25.00 18.42
N GLY A 646 25.18 25.19 19.29
CA GLY A 646 25.17 24.66 20.66
C GLY A 646 24.06 25.27 21.52
N ASP A 647 23.74 26.55 21.33
CA ASP A 647 22.63 27.21 22.06
C ASP A 647 21.27 26.67 21.60
N VAL A 648 21.12 26.47 20.30
CA VAL A 648 19.91 25.91 19.69
C VAL A 648 19.72 24.43 20.09
N GLU A 649 20.79 23.65 20.19
CA GLU A 649 20.74 22.24 20.61
C GLU A 649 20.09 22.05 21.99
N GLN A 650 20.28 23.02 22.90
CA GLN A 650 19.71 22.99 24.24
C GLN A 650 18.19 23.23 24.27
N MET A 651 17.55 23.54 23.15
CA MET A 651 16.10 23.66 23.09
C MET A 651 15.43 22.30 23.39
N ARG A 652 14.59 22.28 24.41
CA ARG A 652 13.84 21.08 24.85
C ARG A 652 12.74 20.70 23.85
N ARG A 653 12.05 21.68 23.29
CA ARG A 653 10.99 21.50 22.29
C ARG A 653 11.52 21.88 20.92
N VAL A 654 11.32 21.02 19.94
CA VAL A 654 11.81 21.19 18.56
C VAL A 654 10.71 21.85 17.72
N PRO A 655 11.00 22.96 17.01
CA PRO A 655 10.04 23.57 16.09
C PRO A 655 9.64 22.63 14.95
N GLU A 656 8.46 22.84 14.38
CA GLU A 656 8.08 22.12 13.15
C GLU A 656 8.70 22.78 11.92
N LEU A 657 8.79 24.12 11.92
CA LEU A 657 9.34 24.93 10.85
C LEU A 657 10.35 25.95 11.39
N VAL A 658 11.51 26.04 10.74
CA VAL A 658 12.50 27.10 10.99
C VAL A 658 12.79 27.88 9.72
N PHE A 659 12.73 29.19 9.78
CA PHE A 659 13.08 30.11 8.69
C PHE A 659 14.28 30.95 9.11
N ILE A 660 15.39 30.86 8.37
CA ILE A 660 16.68 31.46 8.70
C ILE A 660 17.09 32.39 7.58
N ASN A 661 16.99 33.69 7.82
CA ASN A 661 17.42 34.75 6.92
C ASN A 661 18.56 35.56 7.53
N CYS A 662 19.74 34.95 7.62
CA CYS A 662 20.90 35.55 8.29
C CYS A 662 21.93 36.18 7.32
N CYS A 663 21.57 36.40 6.05
CA CYS A 663 22.50 36.77 4.98
C CYS A 663 22.16 38.12 4.30
N HIS A 664 21.53 39.06 5.00
CA HIS A 664 21.23 40.38 4.44
C HIS A 664 22.52 41.18 4.09
N LEU A 665 22.46 41.96 3.02
CA LEU A 665 23.50 42.92 2.64
C LEU A 665 23.19 44.29 3.25
N GLY A 666 23.83 44.59 4.40
CA GLY A 666 24.07 45.99 4.78
C GLY A 666 25.18 46.58 3.91
N ASN A 667 25.18 47.90 3.68
CA ASN A 667 26.17 48.67 2.89
C ASN A 667 27.63 48.52 3.43
N LEU A 668 28.20 47.32 3.34
CA LEU A 668 29.57 47.02 3.71
C LEU A 668 30.43 47.08 2.45
N GLU A 669 31.13 48.20 2.28
CA GLU A 669 32.30 48.23 1.41
C GLU A 669 33.36 47.26 1.96
N ARG A 670 33.70 46.25 1.14
CA ARG A 670 34.98 45.51 1.08
C ARG A 670 35.70 45.26 2.42
N GLY A 671 35.34 44.16 3.09
CA GLY A 671 36.16 43.52 4.12
C GLY A 671 36.31 42.00 3.88
N PRO A 672 37.40 41.36 4.33
CA PRO A 672 37.73 39.94 4.06
C PRO A 672 36.84 38.91 4.80
N ALA A 673 35.68 39.33 5.34
CA ALA A 673 34.79 38.51 6.17
C ALA A 673 33.52 38.02 5.43
N THR A 674 33.41 38.27 4.12
CA THR A 674 32.29 37.80 3.27
C THR A 674 32.45 36.36 2.79
N GLU A 675 33.60 35.74 3.04
CA GLU A 675 34.06 34.51 2.38
C GLU A 675 33.32 33.21 2.76
N ASP A 676 32.48 33.20 3.80
CA ASP A 676 32.04 31.94 4.44
C ASP A 676 30.57 31.92 4.93
N ARG A 677 29.72 32.91 4.56
CA ARG A 677 28.31 33.01 5.04
C ARG A 677 27.45 31.79 4.68
N SER A 678 27.71 31.16 3.52
CA SER A 678 27.00 29.96 3.07
C SER A 678 27.19 28.75 3.97
N ARG A 679 28.40 28.59 4.53
CA ARG A 679 28.71 27.48 5.45
C ARG A 679 28.08 27.68 6.82
N LEU A 680 27.84 28.92 7.25
CA LEU A 680 27.09 29.19 8.48
C LEU A 680 25.62 28.78 8.38
N ALA A 681 24.92 29.24 7.32
CA ALA A 681 23.51 28.91 7.13
C ALA A 681 23.34 27.39 7.11
N ALA A 682 24.28 26.68 6.47
CA ALA A 682 24.37 25.23 6.50
C ALA A 682 24.56 24.67 7.92
N ASN A 683 25.44 25.23 8.76
CA ASN A 683 25.69 24.73 10.13
C ASN A 683 24.49 24.91 11.08
N ILE A 684 23.84 26.09 11.09
CA ILE A 684 22.66 26.32 11.95
C ILE A 684 21.47 25.51 11.43
N ALA A 685 21.22 25.50 10.11
CA ALA A 685 20.17 24.69 9.52
C ALA A 685 20.40 23.18 9.78
N ALA A 686 21.63 22.70 9.64
CA ALA A 686 21.99 21.32 9.95
C ALA A 686 21.68 20.97 11.40
N GLN A 687 22.00 21.85 12.37
CA GLN A 687 21.68 21.61 13.77
C GLN A 687 20.17 21.45 14.01
N PHE A 688 19.34 22.31 13.40
CA PHE A 688 17.88 22.18 13.48
C PHE A 688 17.38 20.87 12.84
N ILE A 689 17.96 20.48 11.70
CA ILE A 689 17.63 19.21 11.05
C ILE A 689 18.02 18.02 11.94
N GLN A 690 19.20 18.04 12.55
CA GLN A 690 19.67 17.02 13.49
C GLN A 690 18.78 16.94 14.74
N MET A 691 18.23 18.07 15.19
CA MET A 691 17.25 18.10 16.29
C MET A 691 15.88 17.52 15.91
N GLY A 692 15.58 17.32 14.62
CA GLY A 692 14.33 16.74 14.13
C GLY A 692 13.27 17.77 13.69
N VAL A 693 13.68 18.96 13.25
CA VAL A 693 12.77 19.92 12.61
C VAL A 693 12.21 19.34 11.31
N LYS A 694 10.91 19.54 11.03
CA LYS A 694 10.22 18.97 9.86
C LYS A 694 10.53 19.72 8.56
N ALA A 695 10.70 21.04 8.63
CA ALA A 695 11.06 21.90 7.51
C ALA A 695 11.99 23.04 7.92
N VAL A 696 13.03 23.30 7.14
CA VAL A 696 13.96 24.42 7.33
C VAL A 696 14.12 25.19 6.02
N VAL A 697 13.87 26.48 6.04
CA VAL A 697 14.21 27.40 4.95
C VAL A 697 15.43 28.21 5.40
N ALA A 698 16.54 28.16 4.66
CA ALA A 698 17.73 28.93 4.99
C ALA A 698 18.26 29.69 3.77
N ALA A 699 18.57 30.98 3.95
CA ALA A 699 19.29 31.76 2.94
C ALA A 699 20.76 31.30 2.88
N GLY A 700 21.11 30.55 1.84
CA GLY A 700 22.42 29.98 1.63
C GLY A 700 23.49 30.99 1.23
N TRP A 701 23.15 32.23 0.85
CA TRP A 701 24.11 33.30 0.55
C TRP A 701 23.45 34.66 0.61
N ALA A 702 24.16 35.72 0.19
CA ALA A 702 23.69 37.09 0.27
C ALA A 702 22.38 37.29 -0.51
N VAL A 703 21.39 37.96 0.11
CA VAL A 703 20.07 38.20 -0.48
C VAL A 703 19.75 39.68 -0.60
N ASP A 704 19.00 40.04 -1.65
CA ASP A 704 18.39 41.36 -1.78
C ASP A 704 17.18 41.48 -0.83
N ASP A 705 17.07 42.61 -0.12
CA ASP A 705 16.06 42.80 0.93
C ASP A 705 14.62 42.74 0.40
N ALA A 706 14.34 43.30 -0.77
CA ALA A 706 12.98 43.32 -1.35
C ALA A 706 12.59 41.94 -1.89
N ALA A 707 13.52 41.26 -2.54
CA ALA A 707 13.34 39.89 -3.02
C ALA A 707 13.20 38.90 -1.84
N ALA A 708 13.96 39.10 -0.76
CA ALA A 708 13.89 38.26 0.43
C ALA A 708 12.53 38.36 1.14
N GLN A 709 12.03 39.58 1.35
CA GLN A 709 10.69 39.80 1.89
C GLN A 709 9.60 39.16 1.01
N THR A 710 9.73 39.27 -0.32
CA THR A 710 8.78 38.67 -1.28
C THR A 710 8.73 37.15 -1.11
N PHE A 711 9.89 36.51 -1.01
CA PHE A 711 9.99 35.06 -0.80
C PHE A 711 9.34 34.65 0.52
N ALA A 712 9.72 35.29 1.64
CA ALA A 712 9.20 34.95 2.97
C ALA A 712 7.66 35.08 3.04
N VAL A 713 7.11 36.19 2.54
CA VAL A 713 5.67 36.43 2.54
C VAL A 713 4.93 35.44 1.64
N SER A 714 5.42 35.17 0.43
CA SER A 714 4.81 34.20 -0.48
C SER A 714 4.83 32.78 0.12
N PHE A 715 5.97 32.38 0.68
CA PHE A 715 6.14 31.10 1.34
C PHE A 715 5.14 30.89 2.48
N TYR A 716 5.05 31.83 3.42
CA TYR A 716 4.09 31.71 4.53
C TYR A 716 2.65 31.76 4.04
N ARG A 717 2.34 32.56 3.00
CA ARG A 717 0.99 32.62 2.42
C ARG A 717 0.51 31.26 1.92
N HIS A 718 1.33 30.56 1.14
CA HIS A 718 1.01 29.23 0.63
C HIS A 718 0.96 28.18 1.75
N LEU A 719 1.96 28.17 2.63
CA LEU A 719 2.03 27.20 3.72
C LEU A 719 0.85 27.31 4.70
N LEU A 720 0.41 28.54 5.00
CA LEU A 720 -0.74 28.80 5.88
C LEU A 720 -2.10 28.59 5.20
N ALA A 721 -2.17 28.72 3.87
CA ALA A 721 -3.33 28.30 3.08
C ALA A 721 -3.51 26.77 3.08
N GLY A 722 -2.52 26.04 3.59
CA GLY A 722 -2.54 24.60 3.73
C GLY A 722 -1.95 23.88 2.52
N ASP A 723 -1.23 24.57 1.63
CA ASP A 723 -0.43 23.91 0.60
C ASP A 723 0.70 23.08 1.24
N ASN A 724 1.22 22.10 0.49
CA ASN A 724 2.37 21.33 0.95
C ASN A 724 3.66 22.18 0.85
N TYR A 725 4.67 21.82 1.62
CA TYR A 725 5.92 22.58 1.72
C TYR A 725 6.61 22.74 0.37
N GLY A 726 6.63 21.68 -0.45
CA GLY A 726 7.23 21.71 -1.78
C GLY A 726 6.57 22.73 -2.71
N GLU A 727 5.23 22.78 -2.73
CA GLU A 727 4.48 23.75 -3.52
C GLU A 727 4.65 25.17 -2.97
N ALA A 728 4.67 25.35 -1.65
CA ALA A 728 4.90 26.65 -1.03
C ALA A 728 6.27 27.23 -1.40
N VAL A 729 7.32 26.39 -1.43
CA VAL A 729 8.66 26.79 -1.87
C VAL A 729 8.69 27.10 -3.36
N ARG A 730 8.09 26.23 -4.20
CA ARG A 730 8.02 26.44 -5.66
C ARG A 730 7.32 27.75 -6.00
N ALA A 731 6.16 27.99 -5.39
CA ALA A 731 5.39 29.22 -5.57
C ALA A 731 6.14 30.47 -5.09
N ALA A 732 6.84 30.38 -3.95
CA ALA A 732 7.66 31.48 -3.45
C ALA A 732 8.84 31.82 -4.38
N ARG A 733 9.50 30.81 -4.95
CA ARG A 733 10.55 31.01 -5.97
C ARG A 733 9.99 31.61 -7.25
N GLU A 734 8.85 31.11 -7.72
CA GLU A 734 8.17 31.62 -8.92
C GLU A 734 7.77 33.09 -8.76
N GLU A 735 7.14 33.47 -7.65
CA GLU A 735 6.76 34.85 -7.39
C GLU A 735 7.99 35.77 -7.25
N THR A 736 9.02 35.30 -6.54
CA THR A 736 10.27 36.06 -6.38
C THR A 736 11.00 36.24 -7.71
N PHE A 737 11.05 35.22 -8.57
CA PHE A 737 11.65 35.31 -9.90
C PHE A 737 10.87 36.25 -10.83
N ASN A 738 9.53 36.19 -10.81
CA ASN A 738 8.69 37.04 -11.65
C ASN A 738 8.80 38.53 -11.27
N LEU A 739 8.97 38.85 -9.98
CA LEU A 739 9.08 40.23 -9.50
C LEU A 739 10.52 40.76 -9.46
N HIS A 740 11.51 39.90 -9.21
CA HIS A 740 12.92 40.27 -8.95
C HIS A 740 13.92 39.45 -9.77
N GLY A 741 13.57 39.08 -11.01
CA GLY A 741 14.35 38.15 -11.85
C GLY A 741 15.76 38.61 -12.27
N THR A 742 16.13 39.86 -11.99
CA THR A 742 17.50 40.38 -12.12
C THR A 742 18.41 39.99 -10.95
N THR A 743 17.83 39.51 -9.84
CA THR A 743 18.55 39.03 -8.66
C THR A 743 18.68 37.52 -8.66
N ASN A 744 19.63 36.98 -7.89
CA ASN A 744 19.79 35.54 -7.65
C ASN A 744 19.09 35.07 -6.35
N THR A 745 18.38 35.96 -5.65
CA THR A 745 17.75 35.73 -4.33
C THR A 745 16.74 34.56 -4.34
N TRP A 746 16.00 34.36 -5.43
CA TRP A 746 15.06 33.22 -5.56
C TRP A 746 15.78 31.86 -5.43
N GLY A 747 17.05 31.78 -5.86
CA GLY A 747 17.88 30.58 -5.74
C GLY A 747 18.58 30.46 -4.39
N ALA A 748 18.71 31.55 -3.63
CA ALA A 748 19.41 31.58 -2.35
C ALA A 748 18.76 30.73 -1.26
N TYR A 749 17.45 30.52 -1.35
CA TYR A 749 16.71 29.78 -0.35
C TYR A 749 16.87 28.27 -0.50
N GLN A 750 17.76 27.72 0.34
CA GLN A 750 17.99 26.30 0.52
C GLN A 750 16.90 25.73 1.44
N CYS A 751 15.98 24.99 0.85
CA CYS A 751 14.78 24.52 1.55
C CYS A 751 14.91 23.02 1.85
N TYR A 752 15.10 22.69 3.12
CA TYR A 752 15.19 21.32 3.63
C TYR A 752 13.86 20.86 4.19
N GLY A 753 13.45 19.62 3.92
CA GLY A 753 12.24 19.04 4.52
C GLY A 753 11.52 18.04 3.62
N ASP A 754 10.41 17.54 4.10
CA ASP A 754 9.50 16.69 3.32
C ASP A 754 8.60 17.55 2.41
N PRO A 755 8.58 17.31 1.08
CA PRO A 755 7.67 18.01 0.18
C PRO A 755 6.20 17.96 0.57
N ALA A 756 5.76 16.86 1.21
CA ALA A 756 4.38 16.64 1.62
C ALA A 756 4.03 17.34 2.95
N PHE A 757 5.01 17.88 3.68
CA PHE A 757 4.81 18.55 4.96
C PHE A 757 3.77 19.66 4.84
N ARG A 758 2.82 19.71 5.78
CA ARG A 758 1.83 20.79 5.92
C ARG A 758 1.85 21.32 7.33
N LEU A 759 1.88 22.64 7.47
CA LEU A 759 1.79 23.28 8.77
C LEU A 759 0.36 23.25 9.32
N ARG A 760 -0.67 23.37 8.47
CA ARG A 760 -2.06 23.17 8.88
C ARG A 760 -2.76 22.23 7.90
N PRO A 761 -3.65 21.33 8.37
CA PRO A 761 -4.54 20.64 7.47
C PRO A 761 -5.35 21.69 6.71
N ARG A 762 -5.36 21.61 5.38
CA ARG A 762 -6.19 22.48 4.54
C ARG A 762 -7.62 22.37 5.07
N LYS A 763 -8.20 23.48 5.57
CA LYS A 763 -9.65 23.53 5.84
C LYS A 763 -10.32 22.99 4.59
N GLN A 764 -11.24 22.02 4.72
CA GLN A 764 -11.97 21.43 3.61
C GLN A 764 -12.76 22.53 2.86
N GLN A 765 -12.09 23.33 2.05
CA GLN A 765 -12.58 23.57 0.71
C GLN A 765 -12.25 22.28 -0.04
N ALA A 766 -13.27 21.70 -0.65
CA ALA A 766 -13.21 20.53 -1.50
C ALA A 766 -11.84 20.42 -2.17
N ASN A 767 -11.20 19.25 -2.05
CA ASN A 767 -9.93 18.91 -2.66
C ASN A 767 -9.72 19.74 -3.93
N GLY A 768 -8.82 20.73 -3.85
CA GLY A 768 -8.24 21.33 -5.03
C GLY A 768 -7.33 20.30 -5.70
N ALA A 769 -7.88 19.16 -6.10
CA ALA A 769 -7.39 18.47 -7.27
C ALA A 769 -7.41 19.53 -8.37
N ARG A 770 -6.29 19.73 -9.07
CA ARG A 770 -6.27 20.55 -10.29
C ARG A 770 -7.55 20.24 -11.06
N ARG A 771 -8.39 21.25 -11.34
CA ARG A 771 -9.62 21.11 -12.12
C ARG A 771 -9.27 20.22 -13.32
N ARG A 772 -9.83 19.01 -13.36
CA ARG A 772 -9.47 18.05 -14.41
C ARG A 772 -10.02 18.61 -15.71
N LYS A 773 -9.12 19.00 -16.61
CA LYS A 773 -9.50 19.42 -17.95
C LYS A 773 -9.73 18.17 -18.77
N TYR A 774 -11.00 17.81 -18.96
CA TYR A 774 -11.35 16.74 -19.89
C TYR A 774 -11.07 17.20 -21.33
N VAL A 775 -10.46 16.32 -22.12
CA VAL A 775 -10.16 16.53 -23.54
C VAL A 775 -10.93 15.58 -24.45
N LEU A 776 -11.58 14.55 -23.87
CA LEU A 776 -12.38 13.56 -24.60
C LEU A 776 -13.63 13.16 -23.78
N PRO A 777 -14.82 13.00 -24.38
CA PRO A 777 -16.03 12.57 -23.67
C PRO A 777 -15.87 11.27 -22.89
N ALA A 778 -15.07 10.32 -23.39
CA ALA A 778 -14.81 9.06 -22.69
C ALA A 778 -14.14 9.26 -21.30
N GLN A 779 -13.35 10.32 -21.12
CA GLN A 779 -12.76 10.68 -19.82
C GLN A 779 -13.84 11.10 -18.83
N ALA A 780 -14.83 11.88 -19.29
CA ALA A 780 -15.98 12.26 -18.48
C ALA A 780 -16.83 11.03 -18.10
N VAL A 781 -17.10 10.14 -19.07
CA VAL A 781 -17.81 8.87 -18.81
C VAL A 781 -17.10 8.04 -17.75
N THR A 782 -15.78 7.88 -17.86
CA THR A 782 -14.98 7.12 -16.89
C THR A 782 -14.96 7.77 -15.51
N ALA A 783 -14.89 9.11 -15.44
CA ALA A 783 -14.97 9.85 -14.18
C ALA A 783 -16.34 9.66 -13.50
N LEU A 784 -17.43 9.76 -14.26
CA LEU A 784 -18.81 9.53 -13.77
C LEU A 784 -19.03 8.09 -13.32
N GLN A 785 -18.49 7.10 -14.04
CA GLN A 785 -18.54 5.69 -13.66
C GLN A 785 -17.76 5.44 -12.36
N ASN A 786 -16.54 5.98 -12.23
CA ASN A 786 -15.75 5.89 -11.00
C ASN A 786 -16.43 6.56 -9.81
N LEU A 787 -17.10 7.71 -10.03
CA LEU A 787 -17.88 8.38 -9.01
C LEU A 787 -19.11 7.54 -8.62
N THR A 788 -19.78 6.91 -9.58
CA THR A 788 -20.87 5.96 -9.29
C THR A 788 -20.38 4.80 -8.42
N CYS A 789 -19.19 4.25 -8.70
CA CYS A 789 -18.56 3.25 -7.84
C CYS A 789 -18.27 3.79 -6.43
N GLN A 790 -17.81 5.04 -6.30
CA GLN A 790 -17.60 5.70 -4.98
C GLN A 790 -18.91 5.91 -4.21
N ILE A 791 -19.99 6.26 -4.91
CA ILE A 791 -21.32 6.39 -4.31
C ILE A 791 -21.76 5.04 -3.74
N ARG A 792 -21.58 3.94 -4.47
CA ARG A 792 -21.90 2.57 -4.01
C ARG A 792 -21.13 2.14 -2.75
N THR A 793 -19.90 2.61 -2.58
CA THR A 793 -19.12 2.34 -1.37
C THR A 793 -19.39 3.34 -0.23
N GLY A 794 -20.37 4.23 -0.39
CA GLY A 794 -20.79 5.20 0.64
C GLY A 794 -19.83 6.39 0.82
N SER A 795 -19.06 6.74 -0.22
CA SER A 795 -18.07 7.82 -0.17
C SER A 795 -18.32 8.97 -1.16
N GLY A 796 -19.16 8.76 -2.17
CA GLY A 796 -19.52 9.77 -3.16
C GLY A 796 -20.69 10.66 -2.73
N THR A 797 -20.69 11.91 -3.18
CA THR A 797 -21.69 12.93 -2.82
C THR A 797 -22.28 13.61 -4.05
N LEU A 798 -23.44 14.27 -3.88
CA LEU A 798 -24.05 15.09 -4.93
C LEU A 798 -23.14 16.26 -5.35
N ASP A 799 -22.47 16.92 -4.39
CA ASP A 799 -21.55 18.03 -4.67
C ASP A 799 -20.41 17.61 -5.61
N GLN A 800 -19.84 16.43 -5.40
CA GLN A 800 -18.81 15.87 -6.28
C GLN A 800 -19.35 15.57 -7.69
N LEU A 801 -20.60 15.10 -7.79
CA LEU A 801 -21.24 14.86 -9.08
C LEU A 801 -21.49 16.18 -9.82
N GLU A 802 -21.91 17.22 -9.11
CA GLU A 802 -22.10 18.56 -9.66
C GLU A 802 -20.76 19.20 -10.05
N GLU A 803 -19.67 18.93 -9.32
CA GLU A 803 -18.32 19.34 -9.69
C GLU A 803 -17.88 18.69 -11.01
N VAL A 804 -18.04 17.36 -11.15
CA VAL A 804 -17.72 16.66 -12.40
C VAL A 804 -18.58 17.19 -13.55
N LEU A 805 -19.88 17.43 -13.31
CA LEU A 805 -20.77 18.03 -14.30
C LEU A 805 -20.27 19.41 -14.74
N GLN A 806 -19.81 20.24 -13.81
CA GLN A 806 -19.24 21.55 -14.13
C GLN A 806 -17.93 21.41 -14.93
N GLN A 807 -17.07 20.45 -14.59
CA GLN A 807 -15.84 20.18 -15.35
C GLN A 807 -16.13 19.69 -16.78
N VAL A 808 -17.21 18.94 -17.00
CA VAL A 808 -17.67 18.56 -18.35
C VAL A 808 -18.14 19.78 -19.13
N LYS A 809 -18.95 20.66 -18.52
CA LYS A 809 -19.40 21.91 -19.16
C LYS A 809 -18.26 22.85 -19.50
N ASP A 810 -17.28 22.95 -18.59
CA ASP A 810 -16.09 23.78 -18.79
C ASP A 810 -15.21 23.26 -19.95
N ALA A 811 -15.27 21.96 -20.24
CA ALA A 811 -14.58 21.36 -21.39
C ALA A 811 -15.36 21.61 -22.70
N ASP A 812 -16.63 21.20 -22.75
CA ASP A 812 -17.57 21.45 -23.85
C ASP A 812 -19.00 21.12 -23.40
N GLU A 813 -19.89 22.11 -23.41
CA GLU A 813 -21.29 21.92 -23.02
C GLU A 813 -22.05 20.95 -23.93
N GLU A 814 -21.65 20.81 -25.20
CA GLU A 814 -22.26 19.86 -26.14
C GLU A 814 -22.00 18.40 -25.73
N TRP A 815 -20.99 18.12 -24.90
CA TRP A 815 -20.73 16.77 -24.40
C TRP A 815 -21.83 16.24 -23.49
N LEU A 816 -22.65 17.12 -22.90
CA LEU A 816 -23.83 16.68 -22.16
C LEU A 816 -24.87 16.01 -23.07
N LYS A 817 -24.84 16.29 -24.38
CA LYS A 817 -25.72 15.66 -25.38
C LYS A 817 -25.18 14.34 -25.92
N VAL A 818 -23.92 14.00 -25.60
CA VAL A 818 -23.33 12.71 -25.96
C VAL A 818 -24.06 11.61 -25.17
N PRO A 819 -24.65 10.59 -25.83
CA PRO A 819 -25.50 9.61 -25.16
C PRO A 819 -24.83 8.87 -24.01
N GLU A 820 -23.55 8.54 -24.14
CA GLU A 820 -22.76 7.82 -23.14
C GLU A 820 -22.53 8.67 -21.89
N VAL A 821 -22.32 9.99 -22.05
CA VAL A 821 -22.17 10.95 -20.95
C VAL A 821 -23.50 11.12 -20.22
N SER A 822 -24.59 11.35 -20.98
CA SER A 822 -25.95 11.41 -20.44
C SER A 822 -26.33 10.13 -19.68
N ALA A 823 -26.00 8.95 -20.22
CA ALA A 823 -26.27 7.67 -19.58
C ALA A 823 -25.49 7.52 -18.27
N ALA A 824 -24.18 7.81 -18.27
CA ALA A 824 -23.35 7.74 -17.07
C ALA A 824 -23.82 8.72 -15.98
N LEU A 825 -24.21 9.94 -16.36
CA LEU A 825 -24.74 10.95 -15.45
C LEU A 825 -26.10 10.52 -14.86
N GLY A 826 -26.99 9.96 -15.69
CA GLY A 826 -28.28 9.46 -15.24
C GLY A 826 -28.16 8.28 -14.26
N LEU A 827 -27.21 7.37 -14.49
CA LEU A 827 -26.91 6.28 -13.56
C LEU A 827 -26.35 6.82 -12.23
N ALA A 828 -25.45 7.80 -12.26
CA ALA A 828 -24.89 8.42 -11.06
C ALA A 828 -25.96 9.12 -10.21
N TYR A 829 -26.83 9.93 -10.84
CA TYR A 829 -27.96 10.56 -10.15
C TYR A 829 -28.92 9.53 -9.55
N GLY A 830 -29.19 8.44 -10.27
CA GLY A 830 -30.06 7.38 -9.79
C GLY A 830 -29.49 6.64 -8.58
N GLU A 831 -28.16 6.46 -8.52
CA GLU A 831 -27.47 5.86 -7.38
C GLU A 831 -27.49 6.78 -6.14
N LEU A 832 -27.49 8.10 -6.33
CA LEU A 832 -27.70 9.10 -5.28
C LEU A 832 -29.19 9.26 -4.85
N GLY A 833 -30.11 8.59 -5.52
CA GLY A 833 -31.55 8.71 -5.23
C GLY A 833 -32.24 9.94 -5.84
N VAL A 834 -31.55 10.72 -6.71
CA VAL A 834 -32.13 11.91 -7.37
C VAL A 834 -32.86 11.49 -8.66
N PHE A 835 -33.96 10.78 -8.51
CA PHE A 835 -34.59 10.04 -9.62
C PHE A 835 -35.13 10.92 -10.74
N GLY A 836 -35.67 12.11 -10.45
CA GLY A 836 -36.16 13.02 -11.49
C GLY A 836 -35.05 13.49 -12.46
N LYS A 837 -33.88 13.88 -11.92
CA LYS A 837 -32.71 14.21 -12.73
C LYS A 837 -32.17 12.96 -13.46
N ALA A 838 -32.14 11.81 -12.79
CA ALA A 838 -31.70 10.56 -13.38
C ALA A 838 -32.51 10.19 -14.63
N VAL A 839 -33.84 10.14 -14.51
CA VAL A 839 -34.75 9.80 -15.62
C VAL A 839 -34.59 10.78 -16.78
N ALA A 840 -34.47 12.09 -16.52
CA ALA A 840 -34.27 13.09 -17.56
C ALA A 840 -32.98 12.85 -18.38
N GLN A 841 -31.87 12.51 -17.72
CA GLN A 841 -30.60 12.22 -18.39
C GLN A 841 -30.64 10.90 -19.16
N LEU A 842 -31.28 9.86 -18.62
CA LEU A 842 -31.44 8.58 -19.34
C LEU A 842 -32.41 8.70 -20.53
N ASP A 843 -33.45 9.53 -20.43
CA ASP A 843 -34.31 9.89 -21.57
C ASP A 843 -33.54 10.62 -22.66
N GLN A 844 -32.63 11.52 -22.29
CA GLN A 844 -31.76 12.22 -23.23
C GLN A 844 -30.81 11.26 -23.93
N ALA A 845 -30.18 10.34 -23.20
CA ALA A 845 -29.33 9.31 -23.77
C ALA A 845 -30.07 8.48 -24.83
N LEU A 846 -31.30 8.04 -24.52
CA LEU A 846 -32.12 7.22 -25.43
C LEU A 846 -32.59 7.94 -26.70
N ARG A 847 -32.63 9.27 -26.71
CA ARG A 847 -33.00 10.07 -27.89
C ARG A 847 -31.81 10.36 -28.81
N GLY A 848 -30.59 10.03 -28.39
CA GLY A 848 -29.39 10.26 -29.19
C GLY A 848 -29.32 9.35 -30.42
N GLU A 849 -28.92 9.91 -31.57
CA GLU A 849 -28.82 9.16 -32.83
C GLU A 849 -27.72 8.09 -32.81
N LYS A 850 -26.60 8.37 -32.16
CA LYS A 850 -25.43 7.48 -32.03
C LYS A 850 -25.30 6.95 -30.61
N ALA A 851 -26.36 6.31 -30.12
CA ALA A 851 -26.43 5.79 -28.77
C ALA A 851 -25.70 4.44 -28.63
N GLU A 852 -24.53 4.42 -27.97
CA GLU A 852 -23.79 3.20 -27.63
C GLU A 852 -23.81 2.95 -26.11
N PHE A 853 -24.88 2.34 -25.59
CA PHE A 853 -24.98 1.98 -24.18
C PHE A 853 -25.58 0.58 -23.95
N PRO A 854 -25.29 -0.09 -22.81
CA PRO A 854 -25.86 -1.39 -22.50
C PRO A 854 -27.37 -1.30 -22.24
N LEU A 855 -28.10 -2.41 -22.45
CA LEU A 855 -29.53 -2.53 -22.12
C LEU A 855 -29.86 -2.17 -20.66
N LEU A 856 -28.87 -2.29 -19.77
CA LEU A 856 -28.93 -1.84 -18.38
C LEU A 856 -29.43 -0.39 -18.25
N VAL A 857 -29.14 0.50 -19.21
CA VAL A 857 -29.63 1.88 -19.19
C VAL A 857 -31.16 1.95 -19.29
N VAL A 858 -31.76 1.13 -20.15
CA VAL A 858 -33.22 1.05 -20.31
C VAL A 858 -33.85 0.43 -19.05
N GLU A 859 -33.23 -0.63 -18.52
CA GLU A 859 -33.65 -1.32 -17.30
C GLU A 859 -33.63 -0.38 -16.08
N GLN A 860 -32.53 0.36 -15.87
CA GLN A 860 -32.41 1.31 -14.77
C GLN A 860 -33.30 2.54 -14.95
N ARG A 861 -33.54 3.01 -16.18
CA ARG A 861 -34.52 4.07 -16.43
C ARG A 861 -35.92 3.66 -15.98
N ALA A 862 -36.36 2.44 -16.31
CA ALA A 862 -37.64 1.93 -15.86
C ALA A 862 -37.68 1.82 -14.32
N ASN A 863 -36.63 1.28 -13.69
CA ASN A 863 -36.49 1.23 -12.24
C ASN A 863 -36.64 2.63 -11.60
N PHE A 864 -35.88 3.62 -12.07
CA PHE A 864 -35.90 4.99 -11.55
C PHE A 864 -37.24 5.69 -11.77
N LYS A 865 -37.94 5.45 -12.90
CA LYS A 865 -39.31 5.96 -13.10
C LYS A 865 -40.28 5.46 -12.03
N THR A 866 -40.23 4.17 -11.68
CA THR A 866 -41.13 3.62 -10.66
C THR A 866 -40.85 4.21 -9.28
N ARG A 867 -39.58 4.45 -8.94
CA ARG A 867 -39.16 5.08 -7.68
C ARG A 867 -39.58 6.55 -7.61
N TRP A 868 -39.33 7.29 -8.70
CA TRP A 868 -39.76 8.68 -8.82
C TRP A 868 -41.28 8.82 -8.67
N GLY A 869 -42.06 7.89 -9.25
CA GLY A 869 -43.51 7.86 -9.07
C GLY A 869 -43.94 7.75 -7.60
N VAL A 870 -43.27 6.91 -6.80
CA VAL A 870 -43.54 6.81 -5.36
C VAL A 870 -43.15 8.10 -4.62
N GLU A 871 -42.02 8.72 -4.97
CA GLU A 871 -41.56 9.99 -4.40
C GLU A 871 -42.57 11.13 -4.60
N LEU A 872 -43.20 11.22 -5.78
CA LEU A 872 -44.24 12.21 -6.10
C LEU A 872 -45.50 12.08 -5.23
N VAL A 873 -45.77 10.89 -4.71
CA VAL A 873 -46.89 10.64 -3.79
C VAL A 873 -46.48 10.89 -2.34
N ARG A 874 -45.21 10.64 -2.00
CA ARG A 874 -44.69 10.68 -0.62
C ARG A 874 -44.11 12.03 -0.18
N SER A 875 -43.63 12.86 -1.09
CA SER A 875 -42.87 14.06 -0.73
C SER A 875 -43.72 15.01 0.13
N GLY A 876 -43.32 15.22 1.38
CA GLY A 876 -43.97 16.18 2.30
C GLY A 876 -43.80 17.66 1.92
N LYS A 877 -43.20 17.95 0.77
CA LYS A 877 -42.92 19.31 0.25
C LYS A 877 -43.86 19.75 -0.88
N GLY A 878 -44.88 18.96 -1.23
CA GLY A 878 -45.86 19.30 -2.26
C GLY A 878 -47.18 18.53 -2.14
N THR A 879 -48.15 18.85 -3.00
CA THR A 879 -49.39 18.08 -3.14
C THR A 879 -49.11 16.74 -3.82
N PRO A 880 -49.53 15.59 -3.25
CA PRO A 880 -49.33 14.28 -3.86
C PRO A 880 -49.90 14.20 -5.28
N ASP A 881 -49.07 13.83 -6.27
CA ASP A 881 -49.49 13.67 -7.67
C ASP A 881 -49.63 12.18 -8.04
N PHE A 882 -50.78 11.61 -7.70
CA PHE A 882 -51.11 10.21 -8.00
C PHE A 882 -51.22 9.94 -9.50
N GLN A 883 -51.63 10.91 -10.31
CA GLN A 883 -51.81 10.70 -11.76
C GLN A 883 -50.45 10.60 -12.47
N ALA A 884 -49.52 11.50 -12.15
CA ALA A 884 -48.16 11.43 -12.68
C ALA A 884 -47.45 10.15 -12.21
N ALA A 885 -47.62 9.78 -10.94
CA ALA A 885 -47.06 8.54 -10.39
C ALA A 885 -47.57 7.27 -11.10
N GLU A 886 -48.89 7.16 -11.32
CA GLU A 886 -49.49 6.03 -12.02
C GLU A 886 -49.01 5.98 -13.48
N ARG A 887 -48.91 7.14 -14.15
CA ARG A 887 -48.39 7.23 -15.54
C ARG A 887 -46.94 6.76 -15.63
N LEU A 888 -46.04 7.31 -14.81
CA LEU A 888 -44.62 6.94 -14.81
C LEU A 888 -44.41 5.44 -14.56
N THR A 889 -45.15 4.88 -13.60
CA THR A 889 -45.06 3.47 -13.25
C THR A 889 -45.58 2.58 -14.38
N LYS A 890 -46.68 2.94 -15.04
CA LYS A 890 -47.22 2.21 -16.21
C LYS A 890 -46.30 2.27 -17.42
N GLU A 891 -45.69 3.43 -17.68
CA GLU A 891 -44.68 3.55 -18.73
C GLU A 891 -43.48 2.64 -18.45
N ALA A 892 -43.00 2.60 -17.21
CA ALA A 892 -41.92 1.71 -16.81
C ALA A 892 -42.28 0.22 -16.98
N ILE A 893 -43.49 -0.18 -16.59
CA ILE A 893 -44.00 -1.55 -16.82
C ILE A 893 -44.01 -1.86 -18.33
N ALA A 894 -44.50 -0.94 -19.16
CA ALA A 894 -44.51 -1.13 -20.62
C ALA A 894 -43.10 -1.17 -21.24
N ASP A 895 -42.14 -0.42 -20.68
CA ASP A 895 -40.73 -0.47 -21.06
C ASP A 895 -40.14 -1.86 -20.73
N ILE A 896 -40.34 -2.37 -19.51
CA ILE A 896 -39.82 -3.68 -19.08
C ILE A 896 -40.51 -4.82 -19.86
N GLN A 897 -41.81 -4.71 -20.13
CA GLN A 897 -42.55 -5.71 -20.89
C GLN A 897 -41.98 -5.85 -22.30
N ARG A 898 -41.69 -4.72 -22.98
CA ARG A 898 -41.01 -4.73 -24.28
C ARG A 898 -39.63 -5.38 -24.23
N LEU A 899 -38.89 -5.23 -23.12
CA LEU A 899 -37.62 -5.92 -22.94
C LEU A 899 -37.81 -7.42 -22.77
N LEU A 900 -38.81 -7.87 -22.01
CA LEU A 900 -39.13 -9.30 -21.85
C LEU A 900 -39.58 -9.95 -23.16
N GLU A 901 -40.23 -9.19 -24.04
CA GLU A 901 -40.71 -9.65 -25.34
C GLU A 901 -39.71 -9.43 -26.49
N PHE A 902 -38.55 -8.83 -26.21
CA PHE A 902 -37.59 -8.40 -27.24
C PHE A 902 -37.04 -9.57 -28.06
N THR A 903 -36.73 -10.69 -27.41
CA THR A 903 -36.30 -11.96 -28.03
C THR A 903 -36.82 -13.15 -27.20
N PRO A 904 -36.87 -14.37 -27.76
CA PRO A 904 -37.31 -15.57 -27.01
C PRO A 904 -36.52 -15.83 -25.72
N ASP A 905 -35.24 -15.44 -25.70
CA ASP A 905 -34.34 -15.60 -24.56
C ASP A 905 -34.21 -14.31 -23.72
N ALA A 906 -35.04 -13.29 -23.97
CA ALA A 906 -34.95 -12.01 -23.25
C ALA A 906 -35.52 -12.07 -21.83
N GLU A 907 -36.23 -13.14 -21.46
CA GLU A 907 -36.69 -13.34 -20.09
C GLU A 907 -35.53 -13.72 -19.15
N THR A 908 -35.09 -12.76 -18.35
CA THR A 908 -34.07 -12.95 -17.31
C THR A 908 -34.68 -12.76 -15.91
N ALA A 909 -34.08 -13.39 -14.90
CA ALA A 909 -34.51 -13.21 -13.51
C ALA A 909 -34.49 -11.74 -13.07
N GLU A 910 -33.50 -10.96 -13.54
CA GLU A 910 -33.41 -9.52 -13.24
C GLU A 910 -34.59 -8.74 -13.82
N ARG A 911 -34.96 -8.98 -15.09
CA ARG A 911 -36.09 -8.28 -15.72
C ARG A 911 -37.43 -8.67 -15.10
N LEU A 912 -37.59 -9.94 -14.72
CA LEU A 912 -38.75 -10.41 -13.96
C LEU A 912 -38.80 -9.75 -12.58
N ALA A 913 -37.66 -9.61 -11.88
CA ALA A 913 -37.59 -8.93 -10.59
C ALA A 913 -37.87 -7.42 -10.72
N LEU A 914 -37.41 -6.76 -11.79
CA LEU A 914 -37.78 -5.38 -12.12
C LEU A 914 -39.28 -5.23 -12.36
N MET A 915 -39.91 -6.17 -13.06
CA MET A 915 -41.34 -6.20 -13.27
C MET A 915 -42.11 -6.37 -11.94
N GLY A 916 -41.66 -7.30 -11.09
CA GLY A 916 -42.20 -7.47 -9.74
C GLY A 916 -42.06 -6.20 -8.90
N SER A 917 -40.91 -5.53 -8.98
CA SER A 917 -40.64 -4.26 -8.29
C SER A 917 -41.52 -3.11 -8.79
N ALA A 918 -41.80 -3.06 -10.10
CA ALA A 918 -42.70 -2.08 -10.69
C ALA A 918 -44.16 -2.29 -10.21
N HIS A 919 -44.63 -3.54 -10.18
CA HIS A 919 -45.94 -3.89 -9.66
C HIS A 919 -46.06 -3.67 -8.14
N LYS A 920 -44.98 -3.91 -7.38
CA LYS A 920 -44.89 -3.54 -5.96
C LYS A 920 -45.15 -2.06 -5.73
N ARG A 921 -44.46 -1.19 -6.48
CA ARG A 921 -44.65 0.27 -6.41
C ARG A 921 -46.01 0.71 -6.94
N LEU A 922 -46.54 0.05 -7.98
CA LEU A 922 -47.90 0.29 -8.47
C LEU A 922 -48.96 -0.03 -7.41
N ALA A 923 -48.79 -1.14 -6.67
CA ALA A 923 -49.67 -1.51 -5.56
C ALA A 923 -49.62 -0.46 -4.44
N TRP A 924 -48.44 0.10 -4.17
CA TRP A 924 -48.23 1.15 -3.18
C TRP A 924 -49.07 2.40 -3.50
N ILE A 925 -48.95 2.92 -4.71
CA ILE A 925 -49.61 4.17 -5.13
C ILE A 925 -51.10 3.99 -5.52
N SER A 926 -51.53 2.76 -5.78
CA SER A 926 -52.92 2.43 -6.13
C SER A 926 -53.80 2.18 -4.90
N GLN A 927 -55.12 2.20 -5.07
CA GLN A 927 -56.10 1.83 -4.05
C GLN A 927 -57.13 0.81 -4.58
N GLY A 928 -57.86 0.15 -3.67
CA GLY A 928 -58.94 -0.78 -4.01
C GLY A 928 -58.47 -2.00 -4.81
N GLU A 929 -59.28 -2.42 -5.78
CA GLU A 929 -59.03 -3.61 -6.61
C GLU A 929 -57.71 -3.52 -7.42
N LYS A 930 -57.34 -2.31 -7.88
CA LYS A 930 -56.07 -2.09 -8.58
C LYS A 930 -54.86 -2.41 -7.71
N ARG A 931 -54.94 -2.12 -6.40
CA ARG A 931 -53.88 -2.44 -5.43
C ARG A 931 -53.74 -3.96 -5.28
N THR A 932 -54.86 -4.67 -5.13
CA THR A 932 -54.86 -6.12 -4.95
C THR A 932 -54.42 -6.87 -6.21
N ASP A 933 -54.83 -6.42 -7.41
CA ASP A 933 -54.34 -6.97 -8.70
C ASP A 933 -52.83 -6.76 -8.86
N SER A 934 -52.33 -5.57 -8.53
CA SER A 934 -50.90 -5.28 -8.58
C SER A 934 -50.10 -6.13 -7.58
N LEU A 935 -50.65 -6.42 -6.40
CA LEU A 935 -50.03 -7.29 -5.40
C LEU A 935 -49.94 -8.74 -5.89
N LEU A 936 -50.97 -9.25 -6.57
CA LEU A 936 -50.94 -10.59 -7.18
C LEU A 936 -49.88 -10.68 -8.30
N LYS A 937 -49.81 -9.69 -9.17
CA LYS A 937 -48.78 -9.61 -10.23
C LYS A 937 -47.37 -9.52 -9.65
N MET A 938 -47.19 -8.72 -8.60
CA MET A 938 -45.92 -8.66 -7.87
C MET A 938 -45.50 -10.05 -7.39
N ALA A 939 -46.39 -10.80 -6.73
CA ALA A 939 -46.10 -12.14 -6.24
C ALA A 939 -45.71 -13.10 -7.39
N GLU A 940 -46.46 -13.08 -8.50
CA GLU A 940 -46.20 -13.92 -9.67
C GLU A 940 -44.82 -13.65 -10.29
N TYR A 941 -44.50 -12.38 -10.57
CA TYR A 941 -43.23 -12.03 -11.21
C TYR A 941 -42.01 -12.31 -10.32
N TYR A 942 -42.11 -12.07 -9.02
CA TYR A 942 -41.03 -12.42 -8.10
C TYR A 942 -40.86 -13.94 -7.93
N ARG A 943 -41.95 -14.71 -7.90
CA ARG A 943 -41.88 -16.18 -7.93
C ARG A 943 -41.15 -16.67 -9.18
N ARG A 944 -41.57 -16.21 -10.37
CA ARG A 944 -40.94 -16.57 -11.64
C ARG A 944 -39.46 -16.17 -11.69
N ALA A 945 -39.12 -14.99 -11.16
CA ALA A 945 -37.73 -14.54 -11.06
C ALA A 945 -36.88 -15.47 -10.19
N HIS A 946 -37.40 -15.88 -9.03
CA HIS A 946 -36.75 -16.84 -8.13
C HIS A 946 -36.60 -18.21 -8.81
N GLU A 947 -37.68 -18.78 -9.35
CA GLU A 947 -37.68 -20.08 -10.04
C GLU A 947 -36.69 -20.14 -11.21
N LYS A 948 -36.47 -19.02 -11.93
CA LYS A 948 -35.52 -18.93 -13.04
C LYS A 948 -34.06 -19.10 -12.59
N ARG A 949 -33.72 -18.67 -11.36
CA ARG A 949 -32.36 -18.77 -10.79
C ARG A 949 -32.20 -19.92 -9.80
N TYR A 950 -33.30 -20.46 -9.29
CA TYR A 950 -33.27 -21.53 -8.31
C TYR A 950 -32.80 -22.84 -8.95
N ASP A 951 -31.68 -23.34 -8.44
CA ASP A 951 -31.22 -24.70 -8.72
C ASP A 951 -30.67 -25.32 -7.44
N LYS A 952 -31.47 -26.22 -6.88
CA LYS A 952 -31.13 -26.96 -5.65
C LYS A 952 -29.86 -27.79 -5.80
N LYS A 953 -29.54 -28.28 -7.01
CA LYS A 953 -28.35 -29.13 -7.23
C LYS A 953 -27.05 -28.32 -7.22
N SER A 954 -27.08 -27.10 -7.75
CA SER A 954 -25.92 -26.20 -7.77
C SER A 954 -25.91 -25.19 -6.62
N ASN A 955 -26.84 -25.32 -5.66
CA ASN A 955 -27.04 -24.39 -4.55
C ASN A 955 -27.12 -22.93 -5.01
N LYS A 956 -27.78 -22.69 -6.14
CA LYS A 956 -28.00 -21.35 -6.69
C LYS A 956 -29.39 -20.87 -6.30
N LEU A 957 -29.43 -19.70 -5.68
CA LEU A 957 -30.66 -19.02 -5.31
C LEU A 957 -30.43 -17.52 -5.41
N ASP A 958 -31.50 -16.77 -5.72
CA ASP A 958 -31.49 -15.32 -5.62
C ASP A 958 -32.42 -14.90 -4.49
N ALA A 959 -31.82 -14.39 -3.41
CA ALA A 959 -32.53 -14.07 -2.18
C ALA A 959 -33.47 -12.87 -2.35
N TYR A 960 -33.14 -11.91 -3.22
CA TYR A 960 -33.96 -10.71 -3.42
C TYR A 960 -35.37 -11.02 -3.96
N PRO A 961 -35.53 -11.71 -5.11
CA PRO A 961 -36.86 -12.09 -5.60
C PRO A 961 -37.56 -13.08 -4.68
N LEU A 962 -36.84 -14.00 -4.04
CA LEU A 962 -37.42 -14.94 -3.07
C LEU A 962 -38.08 -14.22 -1.91
N LEU A 963 -37.37 -13.33 -1.21
CA LEU A 963 -37.90 -12.67 -0.02
C LEU A 963 -39.03 -11.68 -0.35
N ASN A 964 -38.98 -11.03 -1.51
CA ASN A 964 -40.10 -10.21 -1.99
C ASN A 964 -41.32 -11.05 -2.37
N TRP A 965 -41.13 -12.25 -2.95
CA TRP A 965 -42.23 -13.19 -3.18
C TRP A 965 -42.86 -13.65 -1.86
N LEU A 966 -42.07 -14.12 -0.90
CA LEU A 966 -42.57 -14.54 0.42
C LEU A 966 -43.33 -13.41 1.14
N SER A 967 -42.81 -12.18 1.07
CA SER A 967 -43.48 -11.00 1.61
C SER A 967 -44.85 -10.76 0.95
N ALA A 968 -44.91 -10.87 -0.38
CA ALA A 968 -46.16 -10.74 -1.13
C ALA A 968 -47.15 -11.85 -0.78
N GLU A 969 -46.70 -13.10 -0.59
CA GLU A 969 -47.53 -14.24 -0.19
C GLU A 969 -48.19 -14.04 1.18
N ILE A 970 -47.45 -13.50 2.16
CA ILE A 970 -47.97 -13.13 3.48
C ILE A 970 -49.08 -12.09 3.33
N LEU A 971 -48.82 -11.02 2.56
CA LEU A 971 -49.78 -9.94 2.34
C LEU A 971 -51.02 -10.39 1.57
N CYS A 972 -50.88 -11.21 0.52
CA CYS A 972 -51.99 -11.80 -0.22
C CYS A 972 -52.90 -12.63 0.70
N GLY A 973 -52.30 -13.42 1.61
CA GLY A 973 -53.05 -14.13 2.64
C GLY A 973 -53.78 -13.20 3.60
N TRP A 974 -53.17 -12.06 3.96
CA TRP A 974 -53.77 -11.08 4.86
C TRP A 974 -54.92 -10.30 4.26
N HIS A 975 -54.88 -10.05 2.95
CA HIS A 975 -55.94 -9.41 2.18
C HIS A 975 -57.04 -10.39 1.71
N GLY A 976 -56.91 -11.68 2.03
CA GLY A 976 -57.90 -12.70 1.67
C GLY A 976 -57.96 -12.99 0.16
N LEU A 977 -56.86 -12.76 -0.56
CA LEU A 977 -56.78 -12.91 -2.02
C LEU A 977 -56.54 -14.36 -2.47
N LYS A 978 -56.35 -15.30 -1.53
CA LYS A 978 -56.12 -16.72 -1.83
C LYS A 978 -57.44 -17.52 -1.80
N GLY A 979 -57.68 -18.30 -2.86
CA GLY A 979 -58.79 -19.24 -2.94
C GLY A 979 -58.59 -20.47 -2.04
N LYS A 980 -59.68 -21.18 -1.68
CA LYS A 980 -59.63 -22.37 -0.81
C LYS A 980 -58.98 -23.61 -1.45
N GLU A 981 -58.69 -23.61 -2.75
CA GLU A 981 -58.30 -24.82 -3.50
C GLU A 981 -57.09 -24.69 -4.45
N GLN A 982 -56.39 -23.55 -4.54
CA GLN A 982 -55.22 -23.43 -5.42
C GLN A 982 -54.05 -22.72 -4.74
N ASP A 983 -52.88 -23.35 -4.84
CA ASP A 983 -51.55 -23.06 -4.28
C ASP A 983 -51.34 -23.31 -2.77
N ALA A 984 -50.65 -24.43 -2.48
CA ALA A 984 -50.03 -24.67 -1.19
C ALA A 984 -49.12 -23.47 -0.86
N SER A 985 -49.36 -22.81 0.28
CA SER A 985 -48.53 -21.67 0.68
C SER A 985 -47.08 -22.13 0.87
N PRO A 986 -46.09 -21.36 0.39
CA PRO A 986 -44.69 -21.77 0.47
C PRO A 986 -44.26 -21.92 1.94
N ASN A 987 -43.33 -22.85 2.19
CA ASN A 987 -42.75 -23.03 3.51
C ASN A 987 -41.77 -21.87 3.81
N ILE A 988 -42.30 -20.80 4.42
CA ILE A 988 -41.55 -19.56 4.66
C ILE A 988 -40.28 -19.81 5.48
N ARG A 989 -40.35 -20.67 6.51
CA ARG A 989 -39.20 -20.96 7.37
C ARG A 989 -38.06 -21.64 6.59
N GLU A 990 -38.39 -22.69 5.84
CA GLU A 990 -37.41 -23.44 5.03
C GLU A 990 -36.73 -22.52 4.00
N TRP A 991 -37.51 -21.67 3.32
CA TRP A 991 -36.93 -20.73 2.36
C TRP A 991 -36.06 -19.64 3.00
N CYS A 992 -36.42 -19.15 4.19
CA CYS A 992 -35.58 -18.20 4.92
C CYS A 992 -34.27 -18.85 5.39
N GLU A 993 -34.29 -20.12 5.78
CA GLU A 993 -33.10 -20.89 6.13
C GLU A 993 -32.19 -21.11 4.90
N GLU A 994 -32.74 -21.51 3.75
CA GLU A 994 -31.98 -21.63 2.49
C GLU A 994 -31.38 -20.29 2.05
N ALA A 995 -32.15 -19.20 2.12
CA ALA A 995 -31.69 -17.86 1.75
C ALA A 995 -30.56 -17.34 2.64
N ARG A 996 -30.65 -17.58 3.96
CA ARG A 996 -29.60 -17.22 4.93
C ARG A 996 -28.32 -17.98 4.65
N ALA A 997 -28.40 -19.31 4.52
CA ALA A 997 -27.24 -20.15 4.26
C ALA A 997 -26.54 -19.75 2.96
N TYR A 998 -27.32 -19.42 1.91
CA TYR A 998 -26.76 -18.93 0.66
C TYR A 998 -26.09 -17.55 0.81
N ALA A 999 -26.74 -16.59 1.47
CA ALA A 999 -26.18 -15.26 1.65
C ALA A 999 -24.90 -15.27 2.49
N GLU A 1000 -24.85 -16.08 3.56
CA GLU A 1000 -23.64 -16.27 4.36
C GLU A 1000 -22.50 -16.90 3.55
N ALA A 1001 -22.81 -17.89 2.71
CA ALA A 1001 -21.84 -18.50 1.80
C ALA A 1001 -21.32 -17.51 0.74
N GLN A 1002 -22.21 -16.70 0.13
CA GLN A 1002 -21.82 -15.68 -0.84
C GLN A 1002 -21.05 -14.53 -0.19
N ASP A 1003 -21.39 -14.10 1.03
CA ASP A 1003 -20.65 -13.06 1.76
C ASP A 1003 -19.22 -13.50 2.11
N GLY A 1004 -18.98 -14.81 2.17
CA GLY A 1004 -17.64 -15.39 2.32
C GLY A 1004 -16.82 -15.45 1.01
N ILE A 1005 -17.43 -15.20 -0.15
CA ILE A 1005 -16.80 -15.29 -1.48
C ILE A 1005 -16.72 -13.91 -2.15
N ALA A 1006 -17.86 -13.21 -2.21
CA ALA A 1006 -18.03 -11.90 -2.80
C ALA A 1006 -18.90 -11.05 -1.85
N PRO A 1007 -18.29 -10.39 -0.85
CA PRO A 1007 -19.00 -9.55 0.09
C PRO A 1007 -19.76 -8.45 -0.65
N SER A 1008 -21.01 -8.23 -0.27
CA SER A 1008 -21.83 -7.16 -0.83
C SER A 1008 -22.77 -6.61 0.25
N PHE A 1009 -23.26 -5.39 0.03
CA PHE A 1009 -24.31 -4.82 0.86
C PHE A 1009 -25.54 -5.74 0.90
N TRP A 1010 -25.97 -6.25 -0.26
CA TRP A 1010 -27.18 -7.06 -0.37
C TRP A 1010 -27.10 -8.39 0.37
N ASN A 1011 -25.95 -9.08 0.34
CA ASN A 1011 -25.76 -10.32 1.12
C ASN A 1011 -25.93 -10.07 2.63
N SER A 1012 -25.50 -8.90 3.12
CA SER A 1012 -25.67 -8.52 4.52
C SER A 1012 -27.12 -8.22 4.90
N VAL A 1013 -27.92 -7.71 3.96
CA VAL A 1013 -29.33 -7.35 4.14
C VAL A 1013 -30.25 -8.58 4.12
N VAL A 1014 -29.87 -9.65 3.43
CA VAL A 1014 -30.67 -10.89 3.37
C VAL A 1014 -30.94 -11.46 4.76
N ILE A 1015 -29.95 -11.39 5.66
CA ILE A 1015 -30.04 -11.92 7.04
C ILE A 1015 -31.18 -11.23 7.83
N PRO A 1016 -31.17 -9.89 8.05
CA PRO A 1016 -32.26 -9.20 8.73
C PRO A 1016 -33.59 -9.26 7.96
N GLU A 1017 -33.58 -9.33 6.63
CA GLU A 1017 -34.80 -9.47 5.83
C GLU A 1017 -35.47 -10.84 6.04
N CYS A 1018 -34.68 -11.93 6.15
CA CYS A 1018 -35.19 -13.25 6.52
C CYS A 1018 -35.83 -13.22 7.92
N ASP A 1019 -35.18 -12.58 8.90
CA ASP A 1019 -35.71 -12.42 10.26
C ASP A 1019 -37.03 -11.65 10.25
N LEU A 1020 -37.11 -10.58 9.46
CA LEU A 1020 -38.33 -9.79 9.28
C LEU A 1020 -39.47 -10.62 8.67
N VAL A 1021 -39.23 -11.30 7.55
CA VAL A 1021 -40.24 -12.12 6.85
C VAL A 1021 -40.74 -13.25 7.74
N GLN A 1022 -39.85 -13.94 8.45
CA GLN A 1022 -40.22 -14.99 9.38
C GLN A 1022 -41.02 -14.44 10.58
N ALA A 1023 -40.61 -13.31 11.16
CA ALA A 1023 -41.33 -12.68 12.27
C ALA A 1023 -42.70 -12.12 11.88
N LEU A 1024 -42.88 -11.71 10.62
CA LEU A 1024 -44.17 -11.34 10.05
C LEU A 1024 -45.09 -12.55 9.91
N ALA A 1025 -44.58 -13.67 9.39
CA ALA A 1025 -45.32 -14.92 9.24
C ALA A 1025 -45.75 -15.52 10.60
N ASP A 1026 -44.84 -15.53 11.58
CA ASP A 1026 -45.06 -16.13 12.91
C ASP A 1026 -45.86 -15.21 13.86
N GLY A 1027 -46.10 -13.94 13.52
CA GLY A 1027 -46.80 -13.01 14.42
C GLY A 1027 -45.92 -12.41 15.52
N THR A 1028 -44.59 -12.54 15.44
CA THR A 1028 -43.65 -12.29 16.56
C THR A 1028 -42.81 -11.02 16.43
N LEU A 1029 -42.99 -10.22 15.37
CA LEU A 1029 -42.20 -9.01 15.07
C LEU A 1029 -41.97 -8.07 16.29
N SER A 1030 -43.00 -7.83 17.10
CA SER A 1030 -42.88 -6.98 18.30
C SER A 1030 -41.83 -7.44 19.33
N ARG A 1031 -41.51 -8.75 19.37
CA ARG A 1031 -40.49 -9.33 20.28
C ARG A 1031 -39.09 -9.29 19.68
N GLN A 1032 -38.97 -9.25 18.35
CA GLN A 1032 -37.69 -9.37 17.63
C GLN A 1032 -37.20 -8.04 17.04
N LYS A 1033 -37.98 -6.96 17.17
CA LYS A 1033 -37.71 -5.64 16.57
C LYS A 1033 -36.29 -5.11 16.85
N GLU A 1034 -35.79 -5.20 18.09
CA GLU A 1034 -34.47 -4.66 18.45
C GLU A 1034 -33.33 -5.41 17.76
N SER A 1035 -33.45 -6.73 17.66
CA SER A 1035 -32.48 -7.58 16.95
C SER A 1035 -32.47 -7.26 15.45
N ILE A 1036 -33.65 -7.12 14.85
CA ILE A 1036 -33.80 -6.80 13.43
C ILE A 1036 -33.24 -5.40 13.11
N THR A 1037 -33.59 -4.38 13.91
CA THR A 1037 -33.04 -3.02 13.75
C THR A 1037 -31.51 -3.02 13.83
N THR A 1038 -30.96 -3.72 14.83
CA THR A 1038 -29.50 -3.79 15.03
C THR A 1038 -28.81 -4.43 13.82
N ALA A 1039 -29.39 -5.51 13.27
CA ALA A 1039 -28.85 -6.20 12.11
C ALA A 1039 -28.88 -5.34 10.84
N TYR A 1040 -29.96 -4.58 10.57
CA TYR A 1040 -29.99 -3.60 9.47
C TYR A 1040 -28.98 -2.45 9.70
N GLY A 1041 -28.85 -1.97 10.94
CA GLY A 1041 -27.86 -0.96 11.29
C GLY A 1041 -26.43 -1.43 11.02
N GLN A 1042 -26.10 -2.68 11.36
CA GLN A 1042 -24.80 -3.28 11.04
C GLN A 1042 -24.59 -3.43 9.53
N ALA A 1043 -25.59 -3.87 8.77
CA ALA A 1043 -25.53 -3.94 7.30
C ALA A 1043 -25.20 -2.58 6.67
N SER A 1044 -25.76 -1.48 7.20
CA SER A 1044 -25.48 -0.11 6.71
C SER A 1044 -24.00 0.31 6.84
N THR A 1045 -23.29 -0.18 7.86
CA THR A 1045 -21.90 0.20 8.13
C THR A 1045 -20.90 -0.32 7.10
N ARG A 1046 -21.31 -1.27 6.25
CA ARG A 1046 -20.48 -1.83 5.17
C ARG A 1046 -20.21 -0.85 4.01
N GLY A 1047 -20.92 0.28 4.00
CA GLY A 1047 -20.95 1.21 2.87
C GLY A 1047 -22.05 0.77 1.89
N ALA A 1048 -23.01 1.65 1.66
CA ALA A 1048 -24.09 1.44 0.70
C ALA A 1048 -24.33 2.77 -0.01
N SER A 1049 -24.76 2.72 -1.27
CA SER A 1049 -25.28 3.92 -1.91
C SER A 1049 -26.56 4.40 -1.21
N PRO A 1050 -26.88 5.71 -1.32
CA PRO A 1050 -28.17 6.23 -0.88
C PRO A 1050 -29.36 5.45 -1.47
N ARG A 1051 -29.29 5.07 -2.76
CA ARG A 1051 -30.32 4.24 -3.41
C ARG A 1051 -30.47 2.86 -2.78
N GLU A 1052 -29.38 2.17 -2.50
CA GLU A 1052 -29.41 0.82 -1.94
C GLU A 1052 -30.04 0.80 -0.55
N PHE A 1053 -29.61 1.71 0.35
CA PHE A 1053 -30.19 1.78 1.68
C PHE A 1053 -31.63 2.32 1.65
N CYS A 1054 -31.94 3.27 0.77
CA CYS A 1054 -33.32 3.71 0.52
C CYS A 1054 -34.23 2.55 0.07
N SER A 1055 -33.70 1.54 -0.64
CA SER A 1055 -34.48 0.36 -1.01
C SER A 1055 -34.89 -0.50 0.20
N VAL A 1056 -34.05 -0.56 1.24
CA VAL A 1056 -34.38 -1.22 2.52
C VAL A 1056 -35.51 -0.45 3.20
N LEU A 1057 -35.40 0.88 3.31
CA LEU A 1057 -36.47 1.69 3.90
C LEU A 1057 -37.77 1.60 3.10
N GLU A 1058 -37.70 1.71 1.77
CA GLU A 1058 -38.86 1.57 0.88
C GLU A 1058 -39.58 0.23 1.08
N GLN A 1059 -38.84 -0.86 1.31
CA GLN A 1059 -39.43 -2.17 1.60
C GLN A 1059 -40.19 -2.17 2.92
N LEU A 1060 -39.60 -1.64 4.00
CA LEU A 1060 -40.25 -1.54 5.31
C LEU A 1060 -41.50 -0.64 5.29
N GLU A 1061 -41.40 0.49 4.59
CA GLU A 1061 -42.50 1.45 4.41
C GLU A 1061 -43.64 0.85 3.60
N TRP A 1062 -43.30 0.19 2.48
CA TRP A 1062 -44.27 -0.51 1.65
C TRP A 1062 -45.01 -1.59 2.44
N LEU A 1063 -44.28 -2.42 3.20
CA LEU A 1063 -44.86 -3.43 4.08
C LEU A 1063 -45.82 -2.77 5.08
N ALA A 1064 -45.42 -1.69 5.76
CA ALA A 1064 -46.26 -1.00 6.73
C ALA A 1064 -47.59 -0.52 6.12
N GLU A 1065 -47.53 0.10 4.93
CA GLU A 1065 -48.71 0.59 4.19
C GLU A 1065 -49.64 -0.54 3.73
N MET A 1066 -49.07 -1.65 3.22
CA MET A 1066 -49.87 -2.80 2.80
C MET A 1066 -50.52 -3.51 3.98
N MET A 1067 -49.87 -3.53 5.14
CA MET A 1067 -50.39 -4.11 6.39
C MET A 1067 -51.55 -3.27 6.96
N GLU A 1068 -51.50 -1.93 6.88
CA GLU A 1068 -52.58 -1.05 7.32
C GLU A 1068 -53.87 -1.27 6.52
N GLY A 1069 -53.74 -1.45 5.21
CA GLY A 1069 -54.87 -1.82 4.36
C GLY A 1069 -55.57 -3.13 4.78
N ALA A 1070 -54.83 -4.06 5.39
CA ALA A 1070 -55.31 -5.35 5.89
C ALA A 1070 -55.74 -5.33 7.38
N ALA A 1071 -55.58 -4.21 8.09
CA ALA A 1071 -55.64 -4.11 9.55
C ALA A 1071 -57.05 -4.29 10.19
N LYS A 1072 -58.08 -4.69 9.42
CA LYS A 1072 -59.41 -5.03 9.96
C LYS A 1072 -59.45 -6.35 10.75
N LEU A 1073 -58.32 -7.05 10.91
CA LEU A 1073 -58.19 -8.34 11.60
C LEU A 1073 -57.41 -8.19 12.93
N LYS A 1074 -58.00 -8.64 14.05
CA LYS A 1074 -57.40 -8.57 15.41
C LYS A 1074 -56.02 -9.26 15.42
N GLY A 1075 -55.00 -8.58 15.95
CA GLY A 1075 -53.62 -9.08 16.10
C GLY A 1075 -52.58 -8.36 15.23
N LYS A 1076 -52.97 -7.87 14.04
CA LYS A 1076 -52.04 -7.30 13.04
C LYS A 1076 -51.59 -5.87 13.34
N GLN A 1077 -52.37 -5.09 14.10
CA GLN A 1077 -52.03 -3.73 14.51
C GLN A 1077 -50.72 -3.65 15.32
N ARG A 1078 -50.44 -4.65 16.16
CA ARG A 1078 -49.19 -4.70 16.95
C ARG A 1078 -47.96 -4.93 16.06
N GLN A 1079 -48.10 -5.70 14.98
CA GLN A 1079 -47.01 -5.89 14.02
C GLN A 1079 -46.75 -4.63 13.21
N THR A 1080 -47.80 -3.93 12.77
CA THR A 1080 -47.66 -2.64 12.06
C THR A 1080 -46.96 -1.58 12.92
N ALA A 1081 -47.31 -1.48 14.20
CA ALA A 1081 -46.65 -0.56 15.12
C ALA A 1081 -45.16 -0.90 15.31
N ALA A 1082 -44.83 -2.18 15.51
CA ALA A 1082 -43.45 -2.63 15.63
C ALA A 1082 -42.62 -2.33 14.36
N LEU A 1083 -43.20 -2.50 13.18
CA LEU A 1083 -42.53 -2.19 11.91
C LEU A 1083 -42.24 -0.69 11.76
N ARG A 1084 -43.18 0.18 12.15
CA ARG A 1084 -42.96 1.64 12.15
C ARG A 1084 -41.88 2.08 13.14
N GLU A 1085 -41.75 1.42 14.28
CA GLU A 1085 -40.66 1.69 15.22
C GLU A 1085 -39.29 1.31 14.63
N ILE A 1086 -39.17 0.16 13.97
CA ILE A 1086 -37.94 -0.24 13.26
C ILE A 1086 -37.56 0.83 12.23
N LEU A 1087 -38.52 1.25 11.42
CA LEU A 1087 -38.35 2.29 10.39
C LEU A 1087 -37.88 3.62 10.98
N ALA A 1088 -38.49 4.07 12.08
CA ALA A 1088 -38.09 5.31 12.76
C ALA A 1088 -36.66 5.25 13.32
N GLN A 1089 -36.21 4.08 13.78
CA GLN A 1089 -34.84 3.88 14.27
C GLN A 1089 -33.81 3.80 13.14
N LEU A 1090 -34.22 3.38 11.94
CA LEU A 1090 -33.34 3.28 10.76
C LEU A 1090 -33.27 4.57 9.93
N ALA A 1091 -34.24 5.48 10.08
CA ALA A 1091 -34.28 6.74 9.33
C ALA A 1091 -33.00 7.61 9.43
N PRO A 1092 -32.33 7.75 10.60
CA PRO A 1092 -31.09 8.54 10.72
C PRO A 1092 -29.94 8.03 9.87
N TYR A 1093 -29.94 6.75 9.48
CA TYR A 1093 -28.90 6.17 8.63
C TYR A 1093 -28.98 6.66 7.16
N VAL A 1094 -30.08 7.30 6.76
CA VAL A 1094 -30.23 7.97 5.44
C VAL A 1094 -29.94 9.46 5.52
N GLU A 1095 -30.29 10.15 6.60
CA GLU A 1095 -29.97 11.58 6.75
C GLU A 1095 -28.46 11.85 6.86
N GLY A 1096 -27.65 10.84 7.20
CA GLY A 1096 -26.20 10.88 7.09
C GLY A 1096 -25.64 10.51 5.70
N ALA A 1097 -26.48 10.05 4.76
CA ALA A 1097 -26.11 9.57 3.42
C ALA A 1097 -26.68 10.40 2.27
N CYS A 1098 -27.68 11.25 2.51
CA CYS A 1098 -28.29 12.17 1.53
C CYS A 1098 -27.77 13.60 1.65
#